data_AF-A0A4Q1UD23-F1
#
_entry.id   AF-A0A4Q1UD23-F1
#
_cell.length_a   1.000
_cell.length_b   1.000
_cell.length_c   1.000
_cell.angle_alpha   90.00
_cell.angle_beta   90.00
_cell.angle_gamma   90.00
#
_symmetry.space_group_name_H-M   'P 1'
#
loop_
_entity.id
_entity.type
_entity.pdbx_description
1 polymer ?
#
loop_
_entity_poly.entity_id
_entity_poly.type
_entity_poly.pdbx_seq_one_letter_code
_entity_poly.pdbx_strand_id
1 'polypeptide(L)'
;MNLLNSIPQLSDNSLLDHAPLICFSHLRWDFVLQRPQHLMERFSRERPVFYFEEFIPTDHHLAYLEIHPFDGTSVKAVRPRIPHWWNEVEREAALRRLLDDLIFLHGGKRPILWFYTPLMFGFARHVDAVAIVYDCMDELANFKFAPANLKASEQALMACADVVFTGGLSLYEARRGQHDNIHPFPSGVDTHHFRAARCPLPDPPDQARIPQPRLGYYGVIDERLDLDLIRSVALARPDLSFVFLGPIVKISPDDLPQGANIHYLGQKAYADLPAYLSGWQAALMPFALNEATRFISPTKTPEYLAAGRPVVGTQIVDVVRGYGDVPGVFLANGTEAFAEACDAALLLSRSDTAWLEVVDGVLALSSWDRTFRRMSALVEQAAAQKIVSATLPERFRAGTARRPPSDTYDYLIVGAGFAGSVLAERLAADGGKKVLVCDRRPHIGGNTYDHYDEAAILVHKYGPHIFHTNSEDVVAYLSRFTAWRPYEHRVLAQVGDLRLPIPINRTTLNALYNIDLTSDAEAARFLADRAEPCDPVKTSRDVVISQIGAELYRTFFEGYTRKQWGLDPSELDRSVTARIPTRTNTDDRYFLDRFQAMPLDGYTRMFERMLNHDNITVMVGTDFADLRRESLADHTIFTGPIDEYFGHCFGRLPYRSLKFTHETHDVPRLLPVAVINYPSEDVPYTRVTEYKHLTGQVHPITSISYEYASAEGEPYYPIPRPENQALYKQYETLARTRDDVTFVGRLGTYKYYNMDQVVAQALATYRRLRDRQVTSRTLAGAQHD
;
A
#
# COMPACT_ATOMS: atom_id res chain seq x y z
N MET A 1 20.56 -4.29 -49.45
CA MET A 1 21.61 -3.38 -48.95
C MET A 1 20.94 -2.18 -48.28
N ASN A 2 21.21 -2.06 -46.98
CA ASN A 2 21.08 -0.94 -46.02
C ASN A 2 19.74 -0.20 -45.87
N LEU A 3 19.04 -0.23 -44.72
CA LEU A 3 19.38 0.00 -43.28
C LEU A 3 19.63 1.47 -42.91
N LEU A 4 19.04 1.84 -41.76
CA LEU A 4 19.31 2.97 -40.86
C LEU A 4 18.51 4.27 -41.10
N ASN A 5 17.38 4.41 -40.39
CA ASN A 5 17.22 5.40 -39.29
C ASN A 5 15.75 5.70 -39.01
N SER A 6 15.14 4.85 -38.20
CA SER A 6 13.95 5.19 -37.42
C SER A 6 13.84 4.20 -36.26
N ILE A 7 14.72 4.38 -35.28
CA ILE A 7 14.54 3.82 -33.94
C ILE A 7 13.76 4.89 -33.15
N PRO A 8 12.47 4.68 -32.81
CA PRO A 8 11.90 5.38 -31.68
C PRO A 8 12.62 4.86 -30.43
N GLN A 9 13.11 5.77 -29.59
CA GLN A 9 13.60 5.42 -28.26
C GLN A 9 12.54 4.58 -27.54
N LEU A 10 12.88 3.31 -27.32
CA LEU A 10 12.12 2.40 -26.47
C LEU A 10 11.99 3.07 -25.09
N SER A 11 10.75 3.41 -24.71
CA SER A 11 10.44 3.65 -23.31
C SER A 11 10.68 2.36 -22.53
N ASP A 12 11.25 2.47 -21.34
CA ASP A 12 11.56 1.37 -20.41
C ASP A 12 10.34 0.54 -19.94
N ASN A 13 9.13 0.80 -20.48
CA ASN A 13 7.92 0.03 -20.19
C ASN A 13 7.87 -1.37 -20.85
N SER A 14 8.79 -1.68 -21.79
CA SER A 14 8.74 -2.95 -22.54
C SER A 14 9.13 -4.20 -21.74
N LEU A 15 9.68 -4.04 -20.53
CA LEU A 15 10.11 -5.17 -19.69
C LEU A 15 8.93 -5.93 -19.05
N LEU A 16 7.79 -5.26 -18.82
CA LEU A 16 6.61 -5.87 -18.20
C LEU A 16 5.68 -6.55 -19.20
N ASP A 17 5.58 -6.01 -20.42
CA ASP A 17 4.55 -6.37 -21.41
C ASP A 17 4.60 -7.83 -21.89
N HIS A 18 5.64 -8.60 -21.56
CA HIS A 18 5.80 -9.98 -22.04
C HIS A 18 6.49 -10.94 -21.04
N ALA A 19 6.49 -10.64 -19.75
CA ALA A 19 7.05 -11.54 -18.74
C ALA A 19 6.19 -12.83 -18.62
N PRO A 20 6.76 -14.04 -18.74
CA PRO A 20 5.99 -15.27 -18.56
C PRO A 20 5.50 -15.39 -17.12
N LEU A 21 4.31 -15.94 -16.92
CA LEU A 21 3.74 -16.19 -15.59
C LEU A 21 3.85 -17.68 -15.26
N ILE A 22 4.46 -18.01 -14.14
CA ILE A 22 4.52 -19.36 -13.60
C ILE A 22 3.62 -19.43 -12.37
N CYS A 23 2.53 -20.18 -12.48
CA CYS A 23 1.53 -20.34 -11.43
C CYS A 23 1.73 -21.67 -10.70
N PHE A 24 2.15 -21.61 -9.45
CA PHE A 24 2.36 -22.74 -8.56
C PHE A 24 1.05 -23.08 -7.84
N SER A 25 0.45 -24.22 -8.17
CA SER A 25 -0.86 -24.60 -7.67
C SER A 25 -0.93 -26.03 -7.18
N HIS A 26 -1.62 -26.21 -6.04
CA HIS A 26 -2.01 -27.52 -5.52
C HIS A 26 -3.29 -28.05 -6.18
N LEU A 27 -3.99 -27.22 -6.96
CA LEU A 27 -5.19 -27.60 -7.71
C LEU A 27 -4.82 -27.92 -9.15
N ARG A 28 -5.17 -29.11 -9.63
CA ARG A 28 -4.95 -29.53 -11.03
C ARG A 28 -5.79 -28.71 -12.00
N TRP A 29 -5.25 -28.41 -13.17
CA TRP A 29 -5.91 -27.59 -14.20
C TRP A 29 -7.23 -28.22 -14.68
N ASP A 30 -7.24 -29.53 -14.86
CA ASP A 30 -8.31 -30.35 -15.44
C ASP A 30 -9.25 -30.99 -14.40
N PHE A 31 -9.21 -30.55 -13.14
CA PHE A 31 -10.07 -31.08 -12.09
C PHE A 31 -11.40 -30.32 -11.94
N VAL A 32 -11.49 -29.40 -10.99
CA VAL A 32 -12.69 -28.57 -10.78
C VAL A 32 -12.34 -27.13 -11.16
N LEU A 33 -13.10 -26.54 -12.07
CA LEU A 33 -12.91 -25.15 -12.49
C LEU A 33 -13.21 -24.22 -11.32
N GLN A 34 -12.22 -23.43 -10.93
CA GLN A 34 -12.26 -22.50 -9.81
C GLN A 34 -11.51 -21.22 -10.18
N ARG A 35 -11.26 -20.38 -9.17
CA ARG A 35 -10.53 -19.11 -9.33
C ARG A 35 -9.19 -19.23 -10.07
N PRO A 36 -8.28 -20.17 -9.76
CA PRO A 36 -7.01 -20.27 -10.47
C PRO A 36 -7.20 -20.39 -11.98
N GLN A 37 -8.12 -21.25 -12.43
CA GLN A 37 -8.37 -21.46 -13.85
C GLN A 37 -8.97 -20.20 -14.49
N HIS A 38 -9.96 -19.57 -13.85
CA HIS A 38 -10.56 -18.33 -14.36
C HIS A 38 -9.57 -17.18 -14.52
N LEU A 39 -8.63 -17.03 -13.58
CA LEU A 39 -7.62 -15.97 -13.63
C LEU A 39 -6.52 -16.30 -14.62
N MET A 40 -5.96 -17.51 -14.56
CA MET A 40 -4.85 -17.92 -15.41
C MET A 40 -5.24 -17.98 -16.87
N GLU A 41 -6.47 -18.37 -17.21
CA GLU A 41 -6.97 -18.28 -18.59
C GLU A 41 -7.00 -16.82 -19.08
N ARG A 42 -7.36 -15.85 -18.23
CA ARG A 42 -7.37 -14.43 -18.60
C ARG A 42 -5.96 -13.87 -18.75
N PHE A 43 -5.05 -14.17 -17.82
CA PHE A 43 -3.64 -13.81 -17.95
C PHE A 43 -3.02 -14.42 -19.22
N SER A 44 -3.45 -15.62 -19.62
CA SER A 44 -2.94 -16.30 -20.81
C SER A 44 -3.24 -15.59 -22.14
N ARG A 45 -4.20 -14.65 -22.13
CA ARG A 45 -4.54 -13.80 -23.29
C ARG A 45 -3.47 -12.72 -23.54
N GLU A 46 -2.72 -12.35 -22.51
CA GLU A 46 -1.73 -11.27 -22.55
C GLU A 46 -0.29 -11.78 -22.49
N ARG A 47 -0.05 -12.93 -21.84
CA ARG A 47 1.29 -13.48 -21.63
C ARG A 47 1.31 -15.00 -21.58
N PRO A 48 2.45 -15.67 -21.84
CA PRO A 48 2.57 -17.10 -21.63
C PRO A 48 2.32 -17.47 -20.16
N VAL A 49 1.50 -18.50 -19.92
CA VAL A 49 1.19 -18.99 -18.58
C VAL A 49 1.56 -20.47 -18.46
N PHE A 50 2.45 -20.78 -17.51
CA PHE A 50 2.80 -22.13 -17.11
C PHE A 50 2.15 -22.44 -15.76
N TYR A 51 1.22 -23.37 -15.76
CA TYR A 51 0.50 -23.77 -14.56
C TYR A 51 1.22 -24.97 -13.93
N PHE A 52 2.14 -24.69 -13.03
CA PHE A 52 3.04 -25.64 -12.37
C PHE A 52 2.31 -26.34 -11.22
N GLU A 53 2.00 -27.61 -11.41
CA GLU A 53 1.21 -28.41 -10.48
C GLU A 53 2.08 -29.23 -9.52
N GLU A 54 1.45 -29.85 -8.52
CA GLU A 54 2.15 -30.79 -7.63
C GLU A 54 2.81 -31.93 -8.40
N PHE A 55 3.94 -32.39 -7.89
CA PHE A 55 4.64 -33.51 -8.51
C PHE A 55 3.77 -34.78 -8.47
N ILE A 56 3.98 -35.65 -9.44
CA ILE A 56 3.37 -36.96 -9.52
C ILE A 56 4.49 -38.00 -9.39
N PRO A 57 4.37 -38.97 -8.47
CA PRO A 57 5.31 -40.07 -8.38
C PRO A 57 5.47 -40.80 -9.73
N THR A 58 6.68 -41.26 -10.04
CA THR A 58 6.97 -42.07 -11.24
C THR A 58 7.90 -43.23 -10.91
N ASP A 59 7.82 -44.29 -11.72
CA ASP A 59 8.74 -45.44 -11.70
C ASP A 59 9.99 -45.20 -12.56
N HIS A 60 10.05 -44.07 -13.27
CA HIS A 60 11.23 -43.69 -14.04
C HIS A 60 12.38 -43.27 -13.10
N HIS A 61 13.62 -43.60 -13.46
CA HIS A 61 14.79 -43.33 -12.61
C HIS A 61 15.26 -41.85 -12.57
N LEU A 62 14.73 -41.03 -13.48
CA LEU A 62 15.00 -39.59 -13.56
C LEU A 62 13.73 -38.80 -13.32
N ALA A 63 13.89 -37.63 -12.69
CA ALA A 63 12.89 -36.59 -12.64
C ALA A 63 12.76 -35.86 -13.99
N TYR A 64 11.54 -35.61 -14.47
CA TYR A 64 11.26 -34.91 -15.73
C TYR A 64 9.96 -34.11 -15.67
N LEU A 65 9.73 -33.22 -16.65
CA LEU A 65 8.48 -32.47 -16.79
C LEU A 65 7.59 -33.09 -17.87
N GLU A 66 6.30 -33.23 -17.58
CA GLU A 66 5.26 -33.35 -18.59
C GLU A 66 4.58 -31.99 -18.79
N ILE A 67 4.39 -31.58 -20.05
CA ILE A 67 3.70 -30.34 -20.39
C ILE A 67 2.43 -30.69 -21.16
N HIS A 68 1.29 -30.34 -20.58
CA HIS A 68 -0.04 -30.68 -21.09
C HIS A 68 -0.73 -29.42 -21.61
N PRO A 69 -0.95 -29.30 -22.93
CA PRO A 69 -1.79 -28.25 -23.51
C PRO A 69 -3.28 -28.61 -23.38
N PHE A 70 -4.15 -27.60 -23.38
CA PHE A 70 -5.60 -27.78 -23.34
C PHE A 70 -6.29 -26.96 -24.43
N ASP A 71 -7.32 -27.54 -25.04
CA ASP A 71 -8.10 -26.86 -26.08
C ASP A 71 -8.81 -25.63 -25.50
N GLY A 72 -8.84 -24.55 -26.28
CA GLY A 72 -9.51 -23.29 -25.90
C GLY A 72 -8.71 -22.38 -24.96
N THR A 73 -7.48 -22.75 -24.56
CA THR A 73 -6.61 -21.91 -23.73
C THR A 73 -5.14 -22.00 -24.18
N SER A 74 -4.37 -20.95 -23.93
CA SER A 74 -2.90 -20.95 -24.12
C SER A 74 -2.14 -21.35 -22.85
N VAL A 75 -2.85 -21.62 -21.74
CA VAL A 75 -2.26 -22.15 -20.51
C VAL A 75 -1.70 -23.54 -20.77
N LYS A 76 -0.48 -23.79 -20.27
CA LYS A 76 0.15 -25.12 -20.29
C LYS A 76 0.28 -25.63 -18.86
N ALA A 77 -0.33 -26.76 -18.53
CA ALA A 77 -0.09 -27.40 -17.25
C ALA A 77 1.26 -28.11 -17.26
N VAL A 78 2.06 -27.86 -16.24
CA VAL A 78 3.39 -28.43 -16.05
C VAL A 78 3.34 -29.38 -14.87
N ARG A 79 3.57 -30.66 -15.12
CA ARG A 79 3.47 -31.75 -14.14
C ARG A 79 4.84 -32.38 -13.92
N PRO A 80 5.52 -32.09 -12.81
CA PRO A 80 6.78 -32.75 -12.49
C PRO A 80 6.54 -34.23 -12.18
N ARG A 81 7.35 -35.09 -12.79
CA ARG A 81 7.42 -36.51 -12.47
C ARG A 81 8.66 -36.74 -11.61
N ILE A 82 8.47 -37.23 -10.39
CA ILE A 82 9.56 -37.44 -9.43
C ILE A 82 9.62 -38.92 -9.01
N PRO A 83 10.79 -39.57 -9.02
CA PRO A 83 10.91 -40.96 -8.59
C PRO A 83 10.38 -41.15 -7.17
N HIS A 84 9.51 -42.12 -6.97
CA HIS A 84 8.78 -42.27 -5.70
C HIS A 84 9.68 -42.66 -4.51
N TRP A 85 10.91 -43.11 -4.77
CA TRP A 85 11.90 -43.47 -3.76
C TRP A 85 12.87 -42.33 -3.40
N TRP A 86 12.74 -41.15 -4.00
CA TRP A 86 13.55 -39.98 -3.64
C TRP A 86 13.08 -39.36 -2.34
N ASN A 87 14.03 -39.00 -1.48
CA ASN A 87 13.74 -38.28 -0.24
C ASN A 87 13.38 -36.80 -0.51
N GLU A 88 12.97 -36.09 0.54
CA GLU A 88 12.51 -34.70 0.41
C GLU A 88 13.58 -33.75 -0.16
N VAL A 89 14.85 -33.90 0.24
CA VAL A 89 15.97 -33.07 -0.22
C VAL A 89 16.25 -33.32 -1.71
N GLU A 90 16.28 -34.60 -2.12
CA GLU A 90 16.45 -34.99 -3.52
C GLU A 90 15.31 -34.46 -4.39
N ARG A 91 14.07 -34.58 -3.91
CA ARG A 91 12.88 -34.07 -4.58
C ARG A 91 12.92 -32.55 -4.72
N GLU A 92 13.27 -31.81 -3.67
CA GLU A 92 13.32 -30.35 -3.70
C GLU A 92 14.40 -29.84 -4.67
N ALA A 93 15.58 -30.46 -4.66
CA ALA A 93 16.65 -30.17 -5.61
C ALA A 93 16.24 -30.47 -7.06
N ALA A 94 15.49 -31.56 -7.27
CA ALA A 94 14.97 -31.93 -8.58
C ALA A 94 13.94 -30.94 -9.11
N LEU A 95 12.97 -30.55 -8.28
CA LEU A 95 11.94 -29.57 -8.63
C LEU A 95 12.57 -28.21 -8.95
N ARG A 96 13.56 -27.79 -8.18
CA ARG A 96 14.37 -26.60 -8.45
C ARG A 96 15.00 -26.66 -9.84
N ARG A 97 15.72 -27.75 -10.15
CA ARG A 97 16.35 -27.92 -11.46
C ARG A 97 15.34 -27.93 -12.60
N LEU A 98 14.23 -28.66 -12.45
CA LEU A 98 13.19 -28.71 -13.48
C LEU A 98 12.52 -27.34 -13.71
N LEU A 99 12.37 -26.53 -12.65
CA LEU A 99 11.91 -25.14 -12.78
C LEU A 99 12.92 -24.28 -13.55
N ASP A 100 14.21 -24.40 -13.25
CA ASP A 100 15.27 -23.70 -13.98
C ASP A 100 15.28 -24.10 -15.47
N ASP A 101 15.15 -25.41 -15.76
CA ASP A 101 15.04 -25.95 -17.11
C ASP A 101 13.83 -25.37 -17.86
N LEU A 102 12.66 -25.29 -17.19
CA LEU A 102 11.45 -24.70 -17.76
C LEU A 102 11.66 -23.23 -18.15
N ILE A 103 12.26 -22.43 -17.25
CA ILE A 103 12.53 -21.01 -17.49
C ILE A 103 13.52 -20.84 -18.65
N PHE A 104 14.59 -21.63 -18.65
CA PHE A 104 15.61 -21.60 -19.70
C PHE A 104 15.02 -21.96 -21.08
N LEU A 105 14.26 -23.06 -21.17
CA LEU A 105 13.63 -23.52 -22.41
C LEU A 105 12.63 -22.50 -22.99
N HIS A 106 12.08 -21.62 -22.16
CA HIS A 106 11.13 -20.59 -22.58
C HIS A 106 11.75 -19.18 -22.64
N GLY A 107 13.06 -19.12 -22.88
CA GLY A 107 13.77 -17.90 -23.25
C GLY A 107 14.46 -17.17 -22.11
N GLY A 108 14.55 -17.76 -20.91
CA GLY A 108 15.33 -17.23 -19.79
C GLY A 108 14.85 -15.86 -19.28
N LYS A 109 13.64 -15.43 -19.65
CA LYS A 109 13.06 -14.17 -19.18
C LYS A 109 12.70 -14.28 -17.71
N ARG A 110 12.91 -13.19 -16.96
CA ARG A 110 12.47 -13.06 -15.55
C ARG A 110 10.94 -13.25 -15.49
N PRO A 111 10.43 -14.28 -14.78
CA PRO A 111 9.00 -14.57 -14.75
C PRO A 111 8.27 -13.77 -13.67
N ILE A 112 6.94 -13.73 -13.77
CA ILE A 112 6.06 -13.50 -12.61
C ILE A 112 5.86 -14.85 -11.94
N LEU A 113 6.14 -14.94 -10.64
CA LEU A 113 5.85 -16.14 -9.86
C LEU A 113 4.55 -15.94 -9.10
N TRP A 114 3.55 -16.79 -9.36
CA TRP A 114 2.25 -16.73 -8.73
C TRP A 114 2.00 -17.97 -7.89
N PHE A 115 1.74 -17.81 -6.60
CA PHE A 115 1.59 -18.92 -5.66
C PHE A 115 0.16 -19.04 -5.16
N TYR A 116 -0.45 -20.21 -5.36
CA TYR A 116 -1.65 -20.68 -4.65
C TYR A 116 -1.31 -21.64 -3.50
N THR A 117 -0.04 -22.06 -3.39
CA THR A 117 0.43 -22.92 -2.31
C THR A 117 1.81 -22.48 -1.83
N PRO A 118 2.01 -22.28 -0.51
CA PRO A 118 3.32 -22.00 0.07
C PRO A 118 4.33 -23.15 -0.07
N LEU A 119 3.86 -24.39 -0.25
CA LEU A 119 4.74 -25.57 -0.31
C LEU A 119 5.74 -25.53 -1.46
N MET A 120 5.39 -24.85 -2.55
CA MET A 120 6.26 -24.74 -3.72
C MET A 120 7.25 -23.58 -3.63
N PHE A 121 7.12 -22.71 -2.62
CA PHE A 121 8.02 -21.57 -2.46
C PHE A 121 9.47 -22.00 -2.15
N GLY A 122 9.65 -23.10 -1.41
CA GLY A 122 10.97 -23.59 -0.99
C GLY A 122 11.96 -23.77 -2.16
N PHE A 123 11.51 -24.45 -3.22
CA PHE A 123 12.33 -24.69 -4.43
C PHE A 123 12.26 -23.56 -5.47
N ALA A 124 11.32 -22.62 -5.35
CA ALA A 124 11.13 -21.54 -6.33
C ALA A 124 11.73 -20.19 -5.89
N ARG A 125 12.00 -19.99 -4.60
CA ARG A 125 12.44 -18.71 -4.01
C ARG A 125 13.75 -18.14 -4.58
N HIS A 126 14.55 -18.95 -5.26
CA HIS A 126 15.83 -18.50 -5.84
C HIS A 126 15.67 -17.85 -7.21
N VAL A 127 14.50 -17.97 -7.84
CA VAL A 127 14.25 -17.43 -9.18
C VAL A 127 14.16 -15.89 -9.10
N ASP A 128 14.95 -15.21 -9.92
CA ASP A 128 14.85 -13.77 -10.10
C ASP A 128 13.57 -13.40 -10.86
N ALA A 129 12.54 -13.03 -10.10
CA ALA A 129 11.21 -12.73 -10.59
C ALA A 129 10.98 -11.22 -10.75
N VAL A 130 10.25 -10.82 -11.80
CA VAL A 130 9.78 -9.44 -11.96
C VAL A 130 8.78 -9.07 -10.85
N ALA A 131 7.98 -10.03 -10.40
CA ALA A 131 7.09 -9.92 -9.26
C ALA A 131 6.79 -11.32 -8.68
N ILE A 132 6.62 -11.37 -7.36
CA ILE A 132 6.15 -12.52 -6.61
C ILE A 132 4.73 -12.20 -6.11
N VAL A 133 3.77 -13.03 -6.50
CA VAL A 133 2.36 -12.91 -6.13
C VAL A 133 2.00 -14.07 -5.22
N TYR A 134 1.43 -13.79 -4.05
CA TYR A 134 0.78 -14.81 -3.23
C TYR A 134 -0.74 -14.63 -3.25
N ASP A 135 -1.48 -15.52 -3.91
CA ASP A 135 -2.95 -15.53 -3.93
C ASP A 135 -3.46 -16.53 -2.87
N CYS A 136 -3.56 -16.03 -1.64
CA CYS A 136 -3.99 -16.76 -0.45
C CYS A 136 -5.51 -16.99 -0.49
N MET A 137 -5.93 -18.11 -1.06
CA MET A 137 -7.34 -18.45 -1.26
C MET A 137 -8.01 -18.99 -0.01
N ASP A 138 -7.31 -19.86 0.70
CA ASP A 138 -7.79 -20.59 1.86
C ASP A 138 -6.69 -20.64 2.92
N GLU A 139 -7.09 -20.87 4.18
CA GLU A 139 -6.16 -21.16 5.26
C GLU A 139 -5.72 -22.63 5.16
N LEU A 140 -4.80 -22.92 4.22
CA LEU A 140 -4.36 -24.29 3.92
C LEU A 140 -3.80 -25.01 5.15
N ALA A 141 -3.27 -24.29 6.14
CA ALA A 141 -2.78 -24.84 7.39
C ALA A 141 -3.89 -25.41 8.31
N ASN A 142 -5.16 -25.09 8.05
CA ASN A 142 -6.31 -25.61 8.80
C ASN A 142 -6.94 -26.85 8.14
N PHE A 143 -6.46 -27.29 6.98
CA PHE A 143 -7.02 -28.45 6.29
C PHE A 143 -6.53 -29.74 6.94
N LYS A 144 -7.33 -30.82 6.88
CA LYS A 144 -6.85 -32.12 7.38
C LYS A 144 -5.61 -32.55 6.58
N PHE A 145 -4.63 -33.09 7.32
CA PHE A 145 -3.35 -33.56 6.79
C PHE A 145 -2.41 -32.47 6.23
N ALA A 146 -2.58 -31.20 6.64
CA ALA A 146 -1.66 -30.12 6.26
C ALA A 146 -0.21 -30.43 6.70
N PRO A 147 0.80 -30.25 5.82
CA PRO A 147 2.20 -30.49 6.17
C PRO A 147 2.69 -29.59 7.32
N ALA A 148 3.56 -30.12 8.17
CA ALA A 148 4.05 -29.40 9.36
C ALA A 148 4.84 -28.12 9.03
N ASN A 149 5.53 -28.08 7.87
CA ASN A 149 6.30 -26.93 7.40
C ASN A 149 5.47 -25.87 6.66
N LEU A 150 4.17 -26.08 6.48
CA LEU A 150 3.31 -25.19 5.68
C LEU A 150 3.23 -23.78 6.26
N LYS A 151 3.10 -23.66 7.59
CA LYS A 151 3.05 -22.35 8.27
C LYS A 151 4.35 -21.56 8.10
N ALA A 152 5.50 -22.22 8.25
CA ALA A 152 6.80 -21.58 8.05
C ALA A 152 7.01 -21.16 6.59
N SER A 153 6.60 -22.01 5.64
CA SER A 153 6.67 -21.72 4.21
C SER A 153 5.74 -20.56 3.83
N GLU A 154 4.55 -20.49 4.42
CA GLU A 154 3.62 -19.38 4.23
C GLU A 154 4.20 -18.07 4.76
N GLN A 155 4.77 -18.06 5.97
CA GLN A 155 5.41 -16.87 6.52
C GLN A 155 6.55 -16.37 5.63
N ALA A 156 7.37 -17.28 5.11
CA ALA A 156 8.45 -16.93 4.19
C ALA A 156 7.90 -16.36 2.87
N LEU A 157 6.88 -17.00 2.28
CA LEU A 157 6.26 -16.52 1.05
C LEU A 157 5.57 -15.16 1.26
N MET A 158 4.84 -14.99 2.36
CA MET A 158 4.19 -13.74 2.75
C MET A 158 5.21 -12.61 2.88
N ALA A 159 6.38 -12.86 3.49
CA ALA A 159 7.42 -11.86 3.66
C ALA A 159 8.13 -11.46 2.36
N CYS A 160 8.16 -12.35 1.37
CA CYS A 160 8.83 -12.13 0.07
C CYS A 160 7.89 -11.72 -1.05
N ALA A 161 6.58 -11.84 -0.88
CA ALA A 161 5.61 -11.45 -1.90
C ALA A 161 5.71 -9.96 -2.19
N ASP A 162 5.70 -9.58 -3.47
CA ASP A 162 5.60 -8.18 -3.87
C ASP A 162 4.13 -7.70 -3.77
N VAL A 163 3.17 -8.61 -3.93
CA VAL A 163 1.74 -8.39 -3.72
C VAL A 163 1.05 -9.66 -3.22
N VAL A 164 0.09 -9.47 -2.30
CA VAL A 164 -0.72 -10.55 -1.72
C VAL A 164 -2.18 -10.32 -2.04
N PHE A 165 -2.86 -11.36 -2.49
CA PHE A 165 -4.29 -11.37 -2.69
C PHE A 165 -4.94 -12.35 -1.71
N THR A 166 -6.15 -12.03 -1.25
CA THR A 166 -6.96 -12.98 -0.48
C THR A 166 -8.25 -13.32 -1.21
N GLY A 167 -8.70 -14.57 -1.07
CA GLY A 167 -9.95 -15.04 -1.67
C GLY A 167 -11.21 -14.44 -1.05
N GLY A 168 -11.13 -13.92 0.18
CA GLY A 168 -12.26 -13.36 0.94
C GLY A 168 -11.88 -12.18 1.83
N LEU A 169 -12.90 -11.49 2.35
CA LEU A 169 -12.74 -10.32 3.24
C LEU A 169 -12.31 -10.74 4.65
N SER A 170 -12.88 -11.82 5.20
CA SER A 170 -12.48 -12.34 6.51
C SER A 170 -11.00 -12.76 6.55
N LEU A 171 -10.51 -13.38 5.47
CA LEU A 171 -9.09 -13.75 5.34
C LEU A 171 -8.19 -12.52 5.23
N TYR A 172 -8.60 -11.50 4.46
CA TYR A 172 -7.90 -10.22 4.40
C TYR A 172 -7.80 -9.58 5.78
N GLU A 173 -8.89 -9.53 6.55
CA GLU A 173 -8.89 -8.94 7.90
C GLU A 173 -7.94 -9.68 8.85
N ALA A 174 -7.88 -11.00 8.75
CA ALA A 174 -6.95 -11.81 9.55
C ALA A 174 -5.47 -11.58 9.16
N ARG A 175 -5.20 -11.20 7.90
CA ARG A 175 -3.84 -11.15 7.33
C ARG A 175 -3.34 -9.74 7.02
N ARG A 176 -4.17 -8.70 7.02
CA ARG A 176 -3.81 -7.31 6.64
C ARG A 176 -2.70 -6.68 7.49
N GLY A 177 -2.45 -7.22 8.68
CA GLY A 177 -1.33 -6.81 9.53
C GLY A 177 0.01 -7.45 9.17
N GLN A 178 0.01 -8.47 8.31
CA GLN A 178 1.19 -9.30 7.99
C GLN A 178 1.90 -8.86 6.70
N HIS A 179 1.26 -8.04 5.87
CA HIS A 179 1.81 -7.59 4.59
C HIS A 179 1.28 -6.21 4.20
N ASP A 180 2.13 -5.40 3.57
CA ASP A 180 1.83 -3.99 3.28
C ASP A 180 1.11 -3.78 1.95
N ASN A 181 1.27 -4.72 1.02
CA ASN A 181 0.59 -4.73 -0.27
C ASN A 181 -0.35 -5.95 -0.36
N ILE A 182 -1.42 -5.93 0.43
CA ILE A 182 -2.40 -7.02 0.53
C ILE A 182 -3.81 -6.53 0.18
N HIS A 183 -4.53 -7.30 -0.65
CA HIS A 183 -5.83 -6.87 -1.19
C HIS A 183 -6.87 -7.99 -1.18
N PRO A 184 -8.11 -7.71 -0.73
CA PRO A 184 -9.20 -8.68 -0.82
C PRO A 184 -9.79 -8.71 -2.23
N PHE A 185 -9.92 -9.91 -2.78
CA PHE A 185 -10.66 -10.19 -4.01
C PHE A 185 -11.63 -11.35 -3.76
N PRO A 186 -12.87 -11.07 -3.31
CA PRO A 186 -13.92 -12.07 -3.19
C PRO A 186 -14.16 -12.86 -4.48
N SER A 187 -14.76 -14.05 -4.36
CA SER A 187 -15.10 -14.89 -5.52
C SER A 187 -15.99 -14.17 -6.54
N GLY A 188 -15.60 -14.28 -7.82
CA GLY A 188 -16.38 -13.78 -8.95
C GLY A 188 -17.29 -14.85 -9.56
N VAL A 189 -18.05 -14.46 -10.58
CA VAL A 189 -18.94 -15.36 -11.35
C VAL A 189 -18.89 -15.06 -12.84
N ASP A 190 -19.05 -16.10 -13.66
CA ASP A 190 -19.40 -15.98 -15.07
C ASP A 190 -20.93 -15.90 -15.21
N THR A 191 -21.46 -14.67 -15.17
CA THR A 191 -22.91 -14.45 -15.21
C THR A 191 -23.53 -14.90 -16.53
N HIS A 192 -22.80 -14.82 -17.64
CA HIS A 192 -23.31 -15.23 -18.94
C HIS A 192 -23.53 -16.75 -18.98
N HIS A 193 -22.56 -17.52 -18.48
CA HIS A 193 -22.67 -18.97 -18.38
C HIS A 193 -23.87 -19.43 -17.56
N PHE A 194 -24.02 -18.93 -16.34
CA PHE A 194 -25.06 -19.40 -15.43
C PHE A 194 -26.45 -18.85 -15.72
N ARG A 195 -26.57 -17.65 -16.32
CA ARG A 195 -27.88 -17.11 -16.73
C ARG A 195 -28.64 -18.01 -17.71
N ALA A 196 -27.95 -18.86 -18.46
CA ALA A 196 -28.58 -19.86 -19.32
C ALA A 196 -29.57 -20.75 -18.56
N ALA A 197 -29.31 -21.03 -17.28
CA ALA A 197 -30.19 -21.84 -16.42
C ALA A 197 -31.50 -21.15 -16.03
N ARG A 198 -31.65 -19.84 -16.26
CA ARG A 198 -32.92 -19.12 -16.01
C ARG A 198 -34.00 -19.49 -17.04
N CYS A 199 -33.58 -19.96 -18.21
CA CYS A 199 -34.48 -20.55 -19.20
C CYS A 199 -34.59 -22.07 -18.97
N PRO A 200 -35.74 -22.69 -19.29
CA PRO A 200 -35.86 -24.14 -19.29
C PRO A 200 -34.84 -24.76 -20.25
N LEU A 201 -33.96 -25.61 -19.72
CA LEU A 201 -33.02 -26.42 -20.50
C LEU A 201 -33.43 -27.90 -20.43
N PRO A 202 -33.03 -28.74 -21.41
CA PRO A 202 -33.26 -30.17 -21.33
C PRO A 202 -32.62 -30.77 -20.07
N ASP A 203 -33.42 -31.50 -19.30
CA ASP A 203 -32.97 -32.18 -18.08
C ASP A 203 -31.91 -33.27 -18.44
N PRO A 204 -30.73 -33.27 -17.80
CA PRO A 204 -29.72 -34.30 -18.02
C PRO A 204 -30.26 -35.72 -17.72
N PRO A 205 -29.85 -36.77 -18.45
CA PRO A 205 -30.45 -38.11 -18.35
C PRO A 205 -30.41 -38.74 -16.94
N ASP A 206 -29.37 -38.47 -16.17
CA ASP A 206 -29.17 -38.97 -14.80
C ASP A 206 -29.91 -38.15 -13.73
N GLN A 207 -30.29 -36.90 -14.04
CA GLN A 207 -31.17 -36.07 -13.21
C GLN A 207 -32.66 -36.26 -13.56
N ALA A 208 -33.00 -36.54 -14.81
CA ALA A 208 -34.37 -36.56 -15.32
C ALA A 208 -35.33 -37.50 -14.56
N ARG A 209 -34.80 -38.58 -13.96
CA ARG A 209 -35.59 -39.56 -13.20
C ARG A 209 -35.80 -39.19 -11.73
N ILE A 210 -35.12 -38.15 -11.24
CA ILE A 210 -35.22 -37.71 -9.84
C ILE A 210 -36.53 -36.93 -9.67
N PRO A 211 -37.38 -37.25 -8.66
CA PRO A 211 -38.61 -36.52 -8.40
C PRO A 211 -38.37 -35.02 -8.13
N GLN A 212 -39.37 -34.19 -8.45
CA GLN A 212 -39.40 -32.79 -8.03
C GLN A 212 -40.21 -32.65 -6.73
N PRO A 213 -39.92 -31.64 -5.89
CA PRO A 213 -38.91 -30.59 -6.08
C PRO A 213 -37.47 -31.06 -5.80
N ARG A 214 -36.50 -30.50 -6.54
CA ARG A 214 -35.06 -30.80 -6.45
C ARG A 214 -34.31 -29.63 -5.83
N LEU A 215 -33.53 -29.90 -4.78
CA LEU A 215 -32.60 -28.96 -4.18
C LEU A 215 -31.19 -29.50 -4.36
N GLY A 216 -30.30 -28.69 -4.94
CA GLY A 216 -29.02 -29.22 -5.43
C GLY A 216 -27.79 -28.50 -4.91
N TYR A 217 -26.69 -29.25 -4.78
CA TYR A 217 -25.34 -28.75 -4.54
C TYR A 217 -24.42 -29.20 -5.66
N TYR A 218 -23.48 -28.36 -6.06
CA TYR A 218 -22.31 -28.81 -6.81
C TYR A 218 -21.01 -28.29 -6.22
N GLY A 219 -19.96 -29.10 -6.32
CA GLY A 219 -18.63 -28.80 -5.81
C GLY A 219 -17.91 -30.04 -5.33
N VAL A 220 -16.71 -29.87 -4.79
CA VAL A 220 -16.00 -30.99 -4.16
C VAL A 220 -16.77 -31.40 -2.90
N ILE A 221 -17.11 -32.68 -2.81
CA ILE A 221 -17.77 -33.28 -1.64
C ILE A 221 -16.64 -33.76 -0.71
N ASP A 222 -16.33 -32.94 0.30
CA ASP A 222 -15.26 -33.16 1.26
C ASP A 222 -15.68 -32.71 2.68
N GLU A 223 -14.71 -32.64 3.58
CA GLU A 223 -14.86 -32.23 4.99
C GLU A 223 -15.46 -30.84 5.23
N ARG A 224 -15.61 -30.03 4.18
CA ARG A 224 -16.30 -28.73 4.27
C ARG A 224 -17.81 -28.88 4.25
N LEU A 225 -18.37 -30.00 3.80
CA LEU A 225 -19.82 -30.23 3.87
C LEU A 225 -20.23 -30.81 5.22
N ASP A 226 -21.35 -30.32 5.73
CA ASP A 226 -21.99 -30.81 6.95
C ASP A 226 -22.86 -32.02 6.62
N LEU A 227 -22.25 -33.21 6.67
CA LEU A 227 -22.91 -34.48 6.34
C LEU A 227 -24.06 -34.78 7.32
N ASP A 228 -23.94 -34.39 8.59
CA ASP A 228 -25.00 -34.62 9.59
C ASP A 228 -26.20 -33.70 9.37
N LEU A 229 -25.96 -32.44 8.99
CA LEU A 229 -27.01 -31.53 8.58
C LEU A 229 -27.74 -32.06 7.33
N ILE A 230 -27.00 -32.50 6.32
CA ILE A 230 -27.59 -33.09 5.09
C ILE A 230 -28.48 -34.28 5.46
N ARG A 231 -27.97 -35.22 6.26
CA ARG A 231 -28.73 -36.40 6.72
C ARG A 231 -30.01 -36.00 7.44
N SER A 232 -29.91 -35.06 8.37
CA SER A 232 -31.01 -34.67 9.25
C SER A 232 -32.10 -33.91 8.49
N VAL A 233 -31.72 -33.01 7.57
CA VAL A 233 -32.67 -32.26 6.73
C VAL A 233 -33.37 -33.20 5.73
N ALA A 234 -32.63 -34.13 5.12
CA ALA A 234 -33.22 -35.12 4.21
C ALA A 234 -34.24 -36.04 4.89
N LEU A 235 -33.99 -36.41 6.16
CA LEU A 235 -34.94 -37.16 6.99
C LEU A 235 -36.17 -36.33 7.38
N ALA A 236 -35.98 -35.05 7.71
CA ALA A 236 -37.08 -34.14 8.06
C ALA A 236 -37.99 -33.83 6.87
N ARG A 237 -37.45 -33.95 5.64
CA ARG A 237 -38.12 -33.56 4.38
C ARG A 237 -38.09 -34.67 3.33
N PRO A 238 -38.82 -35.79 3.57
CA PRO A 238 -38.88 -36.92 2.64
C PRO A 238 -39.59 -36.59 1.31
N ASP A 239 -40.30 -35.46 1.25
CA ASP A 239 -40.97 -34.91 0.07
C ASP A 239 -40.01 -34.21 -0.90
N LEU A 240 -38.81 -33.85 -0.47
CA LEU A 240 -37.81 -33.13 -1.27
C LEU A 240 -36.73 -34.08 -1.78
N SER A 241 -36.22 -33.85 -2.99
CA SER A 241 -35.06 -34.56 -3.53
C SER A 241 -33.78 -33.72 -3.43
N PHE A 242 -32.74 -34.27 -2.81
CA PHE A 242 -31.43 -33.63 -2.60
C PHE A 242 -30.42 -34.16 -3.62
N VAL A 243 -29.89 -33.28 -4.48
CA VAL A 243 -29.02 -33.67 -5.61
C VAL A 243 -27.61 -33.13 -5.40
N PHE A 244 -26.60 -34.00 -5.37
CA PHE A 244 -25.20 -33.64 -5.17
C PHE A 244 -24.36 -33.99 -6.40
N LEU A 245 -23.71 -32.97 -6.97
CA LEU A 245 -22.80 -33.10 -8.12
C LEU A 245 -21.36 -32.80 -7.71
N GLY A 246 -20.45 -33.71 -8.01
CA GLY A 246 -19.03 -33.49 -7.77
C GLY A 246 -18.24 -34.73 -7.36
N PRO A 247 -16.91 -34.60 -7.31
CA PRO A 247 -16.02 -35.67 -6.84
C PRO A 247 -16.05 -35.74 -5.30
N ILE A 248 -15.96 -36.96 -4.78
CA ILE A 248 -15.80 -37.25 -3.36
C ILE A 248 -14.29 -37.31 -3.06
N VAL A 249 -13.81 -36.45 -2.16
CA VAL A 249 -12.38 -36.33 -1.85
C VAL A 249 -12.19 -36.17 -0.34
N LYS A 250 -11.10 -36.73 0.21
CA LYS A 250 -10.70 -36.64 1.63
C LYS A 250 -11.64 -37.29 2.66
N ILE A 251 -12.81 -37.75 2.24
CA ILE A 251 -13.78 -38.50 3.06
C ILE A 251 -14.03 -39.88 2.45
N SER A 252 -14.49 -40.85 3.25
CA SER A 252 -14.89 -42.15 2.72
C SER A 252 -16.25 -42.03 2.03
N PRO A 253 -16.48 -42.68 0.87
CA PRO A 253 -17.83 -42.84 0.33
C PRO A 253 -18.84 -43.43 1.33
N ASP A 254 -18.36 -44.25 2.28
CA ASP A 254 -19.18 -44.86 3.33
C ASP A 254 -19.68 -43.84 4.38
N ASP A 255 -19.02 -42.68 4.49
CA ASP A 255 -19.41 -41.60 5.41
C ASP A 255 -20.61 -40.80 4.86
N LEU A 256 -20.91 -40.93 3.57
CA LEU A 256 -21.95 -40.14 2.92
C LEU A 256 -23.35 -40.49 3.45
N PRO A 257 -24.18 -39.47 3.76
CA PRO A 257 -25.59 -39.68 4.08
C PRO A 257 -26.32 -40.48 3.01
N GLN A 258 -27.05 -41.51 3.42
CA GLN A 258 -27.88 -42.32 2.54
C GLN A 258 -29.36 -42.09 2.86
N GLY A 259 -30.18 -42.00 1.82
CA GLY A 259 -31.63 -41.83 1.92
C GLY A 259 -32.30 -42.00 0.57
N ALA A 260 -33.58 -42.37 0.54
CA ALA A 260 -34.32 -42.57 -0.72
C ALA A 260 -34.44 -41.29 -1.57
N ASN A 261 -34.24 -40.13 -0.94
CA ASN A 261 -34.32 -38.80 -1.52
C ASN A 261 -32.95 -38.09 -1.62
N ILE A 262 -31.83 -38.79 -1.42
CA ILE A 262 -30.48 -38.26 -1.59
C ILE A 262 -29.86 -38.89 -2.83
N HIS A 263 -29.34 -38.05 -3.75
CA HIS A 263 -28.86 -38.49 -5.05
C HIS A 263 -27.45 -37.92 -5.33
N TYR A 264 -26.45 -38.79 -5.42
CA TYR A 264 -25.09 -38.44 -5.82
C TYR A 264 -24.86 -38.79 -7.29
N LEU A 265 -24.67 -37.79 -8.16
CA LEU A 265 -24.54 -37.99 -9.61
C LEU A 265 -23.09 -37.94 -10.12
N GLY A 266 -22.13 -37.79 -9.21
CA GLY A 266 -20.70 -37.69 -9.52
C GLY A 266 -20.31 -36.35 -10.16
N GLN A 267 -19.04 -36.26 -10.58
CA GLN A 267 -18.47 -35.04 -11.17
C GLN A 267 -19.09 -34.75 -12.55
N LYS A 268 -19.39 -33.47 -12.80
CA LYS A 268 -19.88 -32.94 -14.09
C LYS A 268 -18.91 -31.89 -14.64
N ALA A 269 -18.88 -31.73 -15.96
CA ALA A 269 -18.11 -30.67 -16.57
C ALA A 269 -18.75 -29.32 -16.24
N TYR A 270 -17.93 -28.27 -16.11
CA TYR A 270 -18.41 -26.92 -15.79
C TYR A 270 -19.45 -26.41 -16.82
N ALA A 271 -19.26 -26.78 -18.10
CA ALA A 271 -20.17 -26.46 -19.19
C ALA A 271 -21.59 -27.04 -19.02
N ASP A 272 -21.73 -28.16 -18.30
CA ASP A 272 -23.01 -28.86 -18.15
C ASP A 272 -23.83 -28.33 -16.95
N LEU A 273 -23.19 -27.63 -16.00
CA LEU A 273 -23.83 -27.19 -14.75
C LEU A 273 -25.11 -26.37 -14.94
N PRO A 274 -25.22 -25.45 -15.93
CA PRO A 274 -26.46 -24.71 -16.16
C PRO A 274 -27.68 -25.62 -16.47
N ALA A 275 -27.47 -26.74 -17.16
CA ALA A 275 -28.55 -27.68 -17.48
C ALA A 275 -29.09 -28.36 -16.21
N TYR A 276 -28.20 -28.77 -15.29
CA TYR A 276 -28.62 -29.32 -13.99
C TYR A 276 -29.36 -28.27 -13.16
N LEU A 277 -28.79 -27.07 -13.04
CA LEU A 277 -29.37 -25.95 -12.30
C LEU A 277 -30.77 -25.56 -12.79
N SER A 278 -31.02 -25.62 -14.10
CA SER A 278 -32.32 -25.31 -14.69
C SER A 278 -33.44 -26.17 -14.10
N GLY A 279 -33.11 -27.42 -13.74
CA GLY A 279 -34.03 -28.39 -13.13
C GLY A 279 -34.15 -28.32 -11.60
N TRP A 280 -33.48 -27.38 -10.91
CA TRP A 280 -33.53 -27.23 -9.45
C TRP A 280 -34.49 -26.13 -9.01
N GLN A 281 -35.21 -26.30 -7.91
CA GLN A 281 -36.03 -25.23 -7.32
C GLN A 281 -35.24 -24.36 -6.32
N ALA A 282 -34.21 -24.91 -5.69
CA ALA A 282 -33.25 -24.15 -4.90
C ALA A 282 -31.85 -24.80 -4.95
N ALA A 283 -30.83 -24.02 -4.62
CA ALA A 283 -29.45 -24.50 -4.52
C ALA A 283 -28.99 -24.47 -3.06
N LEU A 284 -28.16 -25.44 -2.69
CA LEU A 284 -27.74 -25.69 -1.31
C LEU A 284 -26.26 -25.36 -1.12
N MET A 285 -25.92 -24.86 0.06
CA MET A 285 -24.55 -24.68 0.56
C MET A 285 -24.45 -25.14 2.03
N PRO A 286 -24.59 -26.45 2.30
CA PRO A 286 -24.58 -26.98 3.66
C PRO A 286 -23.14 -27.13 4.16
N PHE A 287 -22.43 -26.02 4.33
CA PHE A 287 -21.04 -26.04 4.81
C PHE A 287 -20.99 -26.28 6.31
N ALA A 288 -20.12 -27.18 6.75
CA ALA A 288 -19.80 -27.38 8.16
C ALA A 288 -19.12 -26.12 8.70
N LEU A 289 -19.53 -25.62 9.87
CA LEU A 289 -18.91 -24.45 10.50
C LEU A 289 -17.69 -24.87 11.33
N ASN A 290 -16.52 -24.96 10.69
CA ASN A 290 -15.28 -25.45 11.28
C ASN A 290 -14.06 -24.61 10.84
N GLU A 291 -12.86 -25.00 11.27
CA GLU A 291 -11.63 -24.25 10.93
C GLU A 291 -11.33 -24.17 9.44
N ALA A 292 -11.77 -25.17 8.65
CA ALA A 292 -11.56 -25.21 7.20
C ALA A 292 -12.53 -24.31 6.42
N THR A 293 -13.69 -23.96 6.99
CA THR A 293 -14.68 -23.08 6.36
C THR A 293 -14.70 -21.68 6.96
N ARG A 294 -13.92 -21.42 8.01
CA ARG A 294 -13.86 -20.12 8.70
C ARG A 294 -13.55 -18.93 7.78
N PHE A 295 -12.72 -19.15 6.77
CA PHE A 295 -12.18 -18.09 5.88
C PHE A 295 -12.54 -18.27 4.41
N ILE A 296 -13.53 -19.12 4.09
CA ILE A 296 -13.87 -19.40 2.69
C ILE A 296 -14.74 -18.29 2.10
N SER A 297 -14.53 -18.01 0.81
CA SER A 297 -15.41 -17.19 -0.02
C SER A 297 -15.96 -18.05 -1.17
N PRO A 298 -17.10 -18.74 -1.00
CA PRO A 298 -17.57 -19.72 -1.97
C PRO A 298 -17.96 -19.09 -3.31
N THR A 299 -17.51 -19.68 -4.43
CA THR A 299 -17.99 -19.28 -5.77
C THR A 299 -19.47 -19.62 -5.98
N LYS A 300 -20.03 -20.53 -5.17
CA LYS A 300 -21.34 -21.14 -5.40
C LYS A 300 -22.48 -20.14 -5.21
N THR A 301 -22.38 -19.25 -4.21
CA THR A 301 -23.40 -18.23 -3.96
C THR A 301 -23.68 -17.38 -5.20
N PRO A 302 -22.69 -16.68 -5.80
CA PRO A 302 -22.96 -15.88 -6.97
C PRO A 302 -23.31 -16.71 -8.22
N GLU A 303 -22.81 -17.93 -8.35
CA GLU A 303 -23.16 -18.82 -9.48
C GLU A 303 -24.64 -19.26 -9.43
N TYR A 304 -25.15 -19.67 -8.27
CA TYR A 304 -26.55 -20.04 -8.07
C TYR A 304 -27.51 -18.87 -8.26
N LEU A 305 -27.14 -17.70 -7.73
CA LEU A 305 -27.90 -16.46 -7.93
C LEU A 305 -27.90 -16.03 -9.41
N ALA A 306 -26.78 -16.18 -10.12
CA ALA A 306 -26.72 -15.93 -11.56
C ALA A 306 -27.65 -16.88 -12.34
N ALA A 307 -27.74 -18.15 -11.91
CA ALA A 307 -28.66 -19.16 -12.44
C ALA A 307 -30.13 -18.93 -12.09
N GLY A 308 -30.44 -17.90 -11.28
CA GLY A 308 -31.79 -17.59 -10.83
C GLY A 308 -32.34 -18.60 -9.83
N ARG A 309 -31.47 -19.27 -9.07
CA ARG A 309 -31.85 -20.25 -8.06
C ARG A 309 -31.72 -19.62 -6.67
N PRO A 310 -32.79 -19.64 -5.84
CA PRO A 310 -32.69 -19.32 -4.43
C PRO A 310 -31.61 -20.18 -3.76
N VAL A 311 -30.83 -19.58 -2.86
CA VAL A 311 -29.69 -20.21 -2.21
C VAL A 311 -30.00 -20.44 -0.74
N VAL A 312 -29.86 -21.69 -0.28
CA VAL A 312 -29.99 -22.06 1.14
C VAL A 312 -28.63 -22.51 1.65
N GLY A 313 -28.10 -21.85 2.68
CA GLY A 313 -26.76 -22.13 3.18
C GLY A 313 -26.58 -21.95 4.68
N THR A 314 -25.47 -22.45 5.21
CA THR A 314 -25.03 -22.15 6.57
C THR A 314 -24.39 -20.76 6.65
N GLN A 315 -24.26 -20.20 7.85
CA GLN A 315 -23.79 -18.82 8.07
C GLN A 315 -22.26 -18.66 7.93
N ILE A 316 -21.74 -18.89 6.72
CA ILE A 316 -20.35 -18.54 6.37
C ILE A 316 -20.18 -17.02 6.43
N VAL A 317 -19.18 -16.54 7.17
CA VAL A 317 -18.95 -15.11 7.46
C VAL A 317 -18.95 -14.24 6.20
N ASP A 318 -18.23 -14.66 5.16
CA ASP A 318 -18.14 -13.91 3.90
C ASP A 318 -19.44 -13.95 3.10
N VAL A 319 -20.25 -15.01 3.22
CA VAL A 319 -21.57 -15.09 2.58
C VAL A 319 -22.56 -14.19 3.30
N VAL A 320 -22.56 -14.18 4.63
CA VAL A 320 -23.38 -13.27 5.45
C VAL A 320 -23.08 -11.82 5.08
N ARG A 321 -21.80 -11.44 5.05
CA ARG A 321 -21.39 -10.05 4.75
C ARG A 321 -21.67 -9.63 3.30
N GLY A 322 -21.45 -10.53 2.34
CA GLY A 322 -21.56 -10.21 0.92
C GLY A 322 -22.99 -10.34 0.37
N TYR A 323 -23.78 -11.26 0.92
CA TYR A 323 -25.05 -11.69 0.34
C TYR A 323 -26.19 -11.85 1.36
N GLY A 324 -25.98 -11.62 2.66
CA GLY A 324 -26.99 -11.85 3.70
C GLY A 324 -28.26 -11.03 3.53
N ASP A 325 -28.16 -9.82 2.96
CA ASP A 325 -29.29 -8.94 2.66
C ASP A 325 -29.81 -9.09 1.22
N VAL A 326 -29.24 -10.00 0.43
CA VAL A 326 -29.63 -10.18 -0.98
C VAL A 326 -30.89 -11.05 -1.05
N PRO A 327 -31.96 -10.58 -1.72
CA PRO A 327 -33.15 -11.39 -1.95
C PRO A 327 -32.81 -12.74 -2.60
N GLY A 328 -33.39 -13.81 -2.06
CA GLY A 328 -33.13 -15.18 -2.52
C GLY A 328 -31.96 -15.89 -1.85
N VAL A 329 -31.32 -15.28 -0.85
CA VAL A 329 -30.33 -15.94 0.01
C VAL A 329 -30.96 -16.21 1.38
N PHE A 330 -30.99 -17.48 1.77
CA PHE A 330 -31.55 -17.95 3.03
C PHE A 330 -30.44 -18.61 3.85
N LEU A 331 -30.02 -17.98 4.94
CA LEU A 331 -28.95 -18.45 5.80
C LEU A 331 -29.50 -18.97 7.12
N ALA A 332 -29.22 -20.24 7.43
CA ALA A 332 -29.77 -20.91 8.60
C ALA A 332 -28.70 -21.73 9.35
N ASN A 333 -28.90 -21.87 10.66
CA ASN A 333 -28.07 -22.71 11.52
C ASN A 333 -28.93 -23.81 12.15
N GLY A 334 -28.46 -25.05 12.10
CA GLY A 334 -29.18 -26.20 12.63
C GLY A 334 -30.27 -26.74 11.69
N THR A 335 -30.72 -27.97 11.96
CA THR A 335 -31.58 -28.74 11.07
C THR A 335 -32.95 -28.09 10.82
N GLU A 336 -33.64 -27.66 11.87
CA GLU A 336 -35.01 -27.12 11.77
C GLU A 336 -35.03 -25.84 10.94
N ALA A 337 -34.22 -24.85 11.30
CA ALA A 337 -34.12 -23.59 10.56
C ALA A 337 -33.64 -23.79 9.11
N PHE A 338 -32.76 -24.78 8.85
CA PHE A 338 -32.32 -25.08 7.49
C PHE A 338 -33.45 -25.70 6.65
N ALA A 339 -34.27 -26.57 7.24
CA ALA A 339 -35.46 -27.13 6.58
C ALA A 339 -36.51 -26.05 6.28
N GLU A 340 -36.75 -25.12 7.21
CA GLU A 340 -37.61 -23.95 7.00
C GLU A 340 -37.07 -23.02 5.90
N ALA A 341 -35.75 -22.82 5.86
CA ALA A 341 -35.10 -22.07 4.79
C ALA A 341 -35.26 -22.74 3.42
N CYS A 342 -35.24 -24.09 3.36
CA CYS A 342 -35.61 -24.82 2.15
C CYS A 342 -37.06 -24.54 1.72
N ASP A 343 -38.01 -24.50 2.65
CA ASP A 343 -39.41 -24.14 2.33
C ASP A 343 -39.55 -22.72 1.80
N ALA A 344 -38.91 -21.76 2.46
CA ALA A 344 -38.92 -20.36 2.03
C ALA A 344 -38.32 -20.19 0.62
N ALA A 345 -37.21 -20.88 0.34
CA ALA A 345 -36.58 -20.91 -0.98
C ALA A 345 -37.51 -21.52 -2.06
N LEU A 346 -38.22 -22.60 -1.74
CA LEU A 346 -39.21 -23.20 -2.65
C LEU A 346 -40.39 -22.27 -2.92
N LEU A 347 -40.87 -21.54 -1.91
CA LEU A 347 -41.92 -20.54 -2.08
C LEU A 347 -41.45 -19.40 -3.01
N LEU A 348 -40.24 -18.88 -2.80
CA LEU A 348 -39.65 -17.86 -3.66
C LEU A 348 -39.43 -18.36 -5.10
N SER A 349 -39.06 -19.63 -5.28
CA SER A 349 -38.91 -20.21 -6.63
C SER A 349 -40.21 -20.22 -7.45
N ARG A 350 -41.36 -20.05 -6.78
CA ARG A 350 -42.70 -19.98 -7.39
C ARG A 350 -43.25 -18.54 -7.47
N SER A 351 -42.55 -17.56 -6.91
CA SER A 351 -42.96 -16.16 -6.96
C SER A 351 -42.61 -15.51 -8.31
N ASP A 352 -42.93 -14.22 -8.46
CA ASP A 352 -42.38 -13.44 -9.56
C ASP A 352 -40.85 -13.35 -9.50
N THR A 353 -40.26 -12.91 -10.60
CA THR A 353 -38.80 -12.80 -10.78
C THR A 353 -38.25 -11.44 -10.39
N ALA A 354 -39.00 -10.57 -9.69
CA ALA A 354 -38.55 -9.20 -9.37
C ALA A 354 -37.28 -9.19 -8.51
N TRP A 355 -37.11 -10.19 -7.65
CA TRP A 355 -35.92 -10.36 -6.82
C TRP A 355 -34.63 -10.55 -7.64
N LEU A 356 -34.73 -11.04 -8.90
CA LEU A 356 -33.57 -11.21 -9.78
C LEU A 356 -32.97 -9.89 -10.25
N GLU A 357 -33.75 -8.80 -10.30
CA GLU A 357 -33.22 -7.48 -10.68
C GLU A 357 -32.21 -6.97 -9.63
N VAL A 358 -32.52 -7.18 -8.35
CA VAL A 358 -31.62 -6.84 -7.24
C VAL A 358 -30.36 -7.70 -7.31
N VAL A 359 -30.51 -9.01 -7.54
CA VAL A 359 -29.41 -9.96 -7.72
C VAL A 359 -28.50 -9.54 -8.87
N ASP A 360 -29.07 -9.21 -10.03
CA ASP A 360 -28.30 -8.81 -11.21
C ASP A 360 -27.51 -7.51 -10.97
N GLY A 361 -28.07 -6.57 -10.19
CA GLY A 361 -27.35 -5.37 -9.74
C GLY A 361 -26.12 -5.69 -8.88
N VAL A 362 -26.26 -6.62 -7.93
CA VAL A 362 -25.14 -7.06 -7.06
C VAL A 362 -24.08 -7.82 -7.87
N LEU A 363 -24.49 -8.75 -8.73
CA LEU A 363 -23.57 -9.59 -9.51
C LEU A 363 -22.83 -8.82 -10.62
N ALA A 364 -23.36 -7.70 -11.11
CA ALA A 364 -22.69 -6.83 -12.08
C ALA A 364 -21.33 -6.27 -11.57
N LEU A 365 -21.12 -6.28 -10.26
CA LEU A 365 -19.87 -5.85 -9.61
C LEU A 365 -18.86 -7.00 -9.42
N SER A 366 -19.26 -8.25 -9.64
CA SER A 366 -18.54 -9.46 -9.19
C SER A 366 -18.08 -10.35 -10.35
N SER A 367 -17.58 -9.77 -11.46
CA SER A 367 -17.11 -10.55 -12.61
C SER A 367 -15.63 -10.93 -12.53
N TRP A 368 -15.29 -12.09 -13.08
CA TRP A 368 -13.89 -12.53 -13.20
C TRP A 368 -13.04 -11.59 -14.08
N ASP A 369 -13.61 -10.95 -15.10
CA ASP A 369 -12.89 -9.97 -15.94
C ASP A 369 -12.54 -8.68 -15.19
N ARG A 370 -13.40 -8.25 -14.25
CA ARG A 370 -13.11 -7.09 -13.39
C ARG A 370 -12.04 -7.46 -12.35
N THR A 371 -12.15 -8.65 -11.77
CA THR A 371 -11.17 -9.19 -10.82
C THR A 371 -9.79 -9.28 -11.45
N PHE A 372 -9.70 -9.91 -12.64
CA PHE A 372 -8.48 -9.99 -13.43
C PHE A 372 -7.84 -8.63 -13.70
N ARG A 373 -8.59 -7.65 -14.24
CA ARG A 373 -8.03 -6.32 -14.57
C ARG A 373 -7.45 -5.62 -13.34
N ARG A 374 -8.13 -5.70 -12.20
CA ARG A 374 -7.66 -5.10 -10.94
C ARG A 374 -6.42 -5.80 -10.40
N MET A 375 -6.40 -7.14 -10.42
CA MET A 375 -5.23 -7.92 -10.00
C MET A 375 -4.04 -7.66 -10.92
N SER A 376 -4.22 -7.63 -12.25
CA SER A 376 -3.15 -7.34 -13.21
C SER A 376 -2.51 -5.97 -12.95
N ALA A 377 -3.33 -4.93 -12.75
CA ALA A 377 -2.83 -3.59 -12.45
C ALA A 377 -1.98 -3.55 -11.16
N LEU A 378 -2.36 -4.29 -10.12
CA LEU A 378 -1.61 -4.38 -8.88
C LEU A 378 -0.30 -5.16 -9.06
N VAL A 379 -0.30 -6.22 -9.87
CA VAL A 379 0.91 -6.97 -10.22
C VAL A 379 1.88 -6.10 -11.02
N GLU A 380 1.38 -5.37 -12.02
CA GLU A 380 2.17 -4.42 -12.83
C GLU A 380 2.77 -3.31 -11.96
N GLN A 381 1.99 -2.75 -11.04
CA GLN A 381 2.48 -1.76 -10.08
C GLN A 381 3.59 -2.32 -9.19
N ALA A 382 3.40 -3.53 -8.64
CA ALA A 382 4.40 -4.17 -7.79
C ALA A 382 5.71 -4.42 -8.56
N ALA A 383 5.60 -4.90 -9.80
CA ALA A 383 6.75 -5.13 -10.66
C ALA A 383 7.48 -3.83 -11.05
N ALA A 384 6.75 -2.74 -11.32
CA ALA A 384 7.35 -1.43 -11.61
C ALA A 384 8.13 -0.86 -10.41
N GLN A 385 7.59 -0.96 -9.19
CA GLN A 385 8.27 -0.52 -7.96
C GLN A 385 9.61 -1.26 -7.74
N LYS A 386 9.63 -2.55 -8.06
CA LYS A 386 10.83 -3.39 -7.98
C LYS A 386 11.91 -2.96 -8.99
N ILE A 387 11.52 -2.49 -10.17
CA ILE A 387 12.44 -1.98 -11.22
C ILE A 387 13.00 -0.60 -10.85
N VAL A 388 12.15 0.33 -10.38
CA VAL A 388 12.55 1.72 -10.07
C VAL A 388 13.61 1.79 -8.96
N SER A 389 13.59 0.84 -8.02
CA SER A 389 14.59 0.73 -6.96
C SER A 389 16.02 0.43 -7.48
N ALA A 390 16.18 -0.01 -8.74
CA ALA A 390 17.45 -0.50 -9.28
C ALA A 390 18.23 0.50 -10.18
N THR A 391 17.67 1.63 -10.61
CA THR A 391 18.31 2.54 -11.59
C THR A 391 18.40 4.00 -11.11
N LEU A 392 19.61 4.51 -10.81
CA LEU A 392 19.88 5.93 -10.48
C LEU A 392 20.57 6.66 -11.68
N PRO A 393 20.18 7.90 -12.04
CA PRO A 393 20.87 8.67 -13.09
C PRO A 393 22.29 9.15 -12.68
N GLU A 394 23.26 9.11 -13.61
CA GLU A 394 24.67 9.50 -13.35
C GLU A 394 24.89 11.00 -13.10
N ARG A 395 23.97 11.89 -13.51
CA ARG A 395 24.16 13.36 -13.49
C ARG A 395 24.23 13.99 -12.09
N PHE A 396 23.85 13.27 -11.03
CA PHE A 396 23.79 13.79 -9.66
C PHE A 396 24.79 13.14 -8.70
N ARG A 397 25.73 12.34 -9.21
CA ARG A 397 26.80 11.72 -8.38
C ARG A 397 27.95 12.70 -8.16
N ALA A 398 28.47 12.76 -6.94
CA ALA A 398 29.68 13.51 -6.62
C ALA A 398 30.89 12.88 -7.34
N GLY A 399 31.29 13.47 -8.47
CA GLY A 399 32.38 12.97 -9.30
C GLY A 399 32.94 14.07 -10.19
N THR A 400 34.13 14.54 -9.84
CA THR A 400 34.92 15.62 -10.45
C THR A 400 34.27 17.00 -10.40
N ALA A 401 34.89 17.91 -9.64
CA ALA A 401 34.62 19.34 -9.71
C ALA A 401 34.78 19.81 -11.16
N ARG A 402 33.67 19.85 -11.90
CA ARG A 402 33.63 20.53 -13.19
C ARG A 402 33.75 22.01 -12.86
N ARG A 403 34.83 22.62 -13.33
CA ARG A 403 34.91 24.08 -13.46
C ARG A 403 33.59 24.55 -14.11
N PRO A 404 32.92 25.59 -13.59
CA PRO A 404 31.77 26.13 -14.27
C PRO A 404 32.19 26.45 -15.72
N PRO A 405 31.35 26.15 -16.73
CA PRO A 405 31.58 26.63 -18.09
C PRO A 405 31.86 28.14 -18.05
N SER A 406 32.58 28.67 -19.03
CA SER A 406 32.89 30.10 -19.15
C SER A 406 31.67 31.00 -19.41
N ASP A 407 30.46 30.50 -19.15
CA ASP A 407 29.19 31.17 -19.38
C ASP A 407 28.75 31.92 -18.12
N THR A 408 28.39 33.18 -18.28
CA THR A 408 27.67 33.96 -17.26
C THR A 408 26.26 33.40 -17.06
N TYR A 409 25.84 33.16 -15.81
CA TYR A 409 24.49 32.72 -15.47
C TYR A 409 23.57 33.92 -15.22
N ASP A 410 22.26 33.79 -15.46
CA ASP A 410 21.31 34.83 -15.02
C ASP A 410 21.14 34.79 -13.49
N TYR A 411 21.10 33.58 -12.91
CA TYR A 411 20.87 33.38 -11.48
C TYR A 411 21.84 32.37 -10.86
N LEU A 412 22.38 32.74 -9.70
CA LEU A 412 23.01 31.83 -8.75
C LEU A 412 22.02 31.52 -7.62
N ILE A 413 21.78 30.23 -7.35
CA ILE A 413 20.92 29.77 -6.27
C ILE A 413 21.74 28.97 -5.27
N VAL A 414 21.71 29.39 -4.01
CA VAL A 414 22.44 28.76 -2.91
C VAL A 414 21.49 27.91 -2.08
N GLY A 415 21.64 26.59 -2.18
CA GLY A 415 20.85 25.55 -1.55
C GLY A 415 19.92 24.84 -2.53
N ALA A 416 20.02 23.51 -2.59
CA ALA A 416 19.23 22.64 -3.46
C ALA A 416 18.01 22.02 -2.75
N GLY A 417 17.55 22.61 -1.66
CA GLY A 417 16.26 22.27 -1.03
C GLY A 417 15.05 22.78 -1.82
N PHE A 418 13.84 22.67 -1.27
CA PHE A 418 12.62 23.14 -1.93
C PHE A 418 12.69 24.60 -2.39
N ALA A 419 13.17 25.51 -1.53
CA ALA A 419 13.22 26.94 -1.86
C ALA A 419 14.02 27.19 -3.15
N GLY A 420 15.24 26.66 -3.22
CA GLY A 420 16.12 26.83 -4.36
C GLY A 420 15.66 26.06 -5.59
N SER A 421 15.27 24.80 -5.44
CA SER A 421 14.88 23.96 -6.58
C SER A 421 13.59 24.42 -7.25
N VAL A 422 12.61 24.90 -6.49
CA VAL A 422 11.39 25.51 -7.06
C VAL A 422 11.74 26.76 -7.86
N LEU A 423 12.58 27.64 -7.30
CA LEU A 423 12.99 28.86 -8.00
C LEU A 423 13.83 28.56 -9.24
N ALA A 424 14.75 27.60 -9.18
CA ALA A 424 15.55 27.15 -10.32
C ALA A 424 14.65 26.68 -11.46
N GLU A 425 13.71 25.78 -11.15
CA GLU A 425 12.80 25.20 -12.12
C GLU A 425 11.86 26.25 -12.73
N ARG A 426 11.32 27.19 -11.93
CA ARG A 426 10.47 28.28 -12.44
C ARG A 426 11.26 29.26 -13.32
N LEU A 427 12.44 29.69 -12.87
CA LEU A 427 13.28 30.62 -13.63
C LEU A 427 13.74 30.03 -14.96
N ALA A 428 14.09 28.74 -14.97
CA ALA A 428 14.51 28.05 -16.18
C ALA A 428 13.35 27.76 -17.15
N ALA A 429 12.28 27.13 -16.66
CA ALA A 429 11.19 26.63 -17.51
C ALA A 429 10.19 27.72 -17.94
N ASP A 430 9.85 28.66 -17.06
CA ASP A 430 8.91 29.76 -17.36
C ASP A 430 9.67 31.04 -17.75
N GLY A 431 10.82 31.30 -17.13
CA GLY A 431 11.62 32.52 -17.39
C GLY A 431 12.69 32.38 -18.49
N GLY A 432 12.98 31.15 -18.96
CA GLY A 432 14.05 30.89 -19.95
C GLY A 432 15.47 31.21 -19.45
N LYS A 433 15.68 31.30 -18.13
CA LYS A 433 16.92 31.77 -17.51
C LYS A 433 17.95 30.66 -17.35
N LYS A 434 19.25 30.99 -17.52
CA LYS A 434 20.37 30.11 -17.15
C LYS A 434 20.59 30.19 -15.64
N VAL A 435 20.50 29.05 -14.96
CA VAL A 435 20.54 28.97 -13.50
C VAL A 435 21.67 28.04 -13.05
N LEU A 436 22.50 28.52 -12.12
CA LEU A 436 23.44 27.70 -11.37
C LEU A 436 22.88 27.46 -9.97
N VAL A 437 22.67 26.20 -9.60
CA VAL A 437 22.30 25.77 -8.25
C VAL A 437 23.53 25.18 -7.58
N CYS A 438 23.91 25.69 -6.41
CA CYS A 438 24.98 25.11 -5.59
C CYS A 438 24.45 24.63 -4.24
N ASP A 439 25.03 23.56 -3.71
CA ASP A 439 24.76 23.07 -2.35
C ASP A 439 26.04 22.53 -1.72
N ARG A 440 26.31 22.87 -0.46
CA ARG A 440 27.47 22.34 0.28
C ARG A 440 27.35 20.84 0.55
N ARG A 441 26.13 20.31 0.59
CA ARG A 441 25.87 18.88 0.78
C ARG A 441 26.17 18.12 -0.52
N PRO A 442 26.58 16.85 -0.44
CA PRO A 442 26.91 16.04 -1.62
C PRO A 442 25.68 15.51 -2.38
N HIS A 443 24.50 16.10 -2.16
CA HIS A 443 23.23 15.70 -2.77
C HIS A 443 22.27 16.88 -2.85
N ILE A 444 21.22 16.73 -3.66
CA ILE A 444 20.09 17.67 -3.78
C ILE A 444 19.02 17.40 -2.72
N GLY A 445 17.98 18.22 -2.66
CA GLY A 445 16.81 18.01 -1.80
C GLY A 445 16.94 18.56 -0.37
N GLY A 446 18.11 19.09 0.03
CA GLY A 446 18.29 19.64 1.37
C GLY A 446 17.95 18.63 2.48
N ASN A 447 17.10 19.01 3.45
CA ASN A 447 16.67 18.10 4.52
C ASN A 447 15.71 17.00 4.04
N THR A 448 15.03 17.18 2.90
CA THR A 448 14.08 16.18 2.40
C THR A 448 14.75 15.08 1.58
N TYR A 449 16.09 15.07 1.53
CA TYR A 449 16.86 14.04 0.87
C TYR A 449 16.58 12.65 1.48
N ASP A 450 16.15 11.74 0.63
CA ASP A 450 16.01 10.31 0.90
C ASP A 450 16.95 9.49 0.02
N HIS A 451 17.31 8.32 0.51
CA HIS A 451 18.18 7.38 -0.18
C HIS A 451 17.86 5.97 0.28
N TYR A 452 18.21 4.99 -0.55
CA TYR A 452 18.24 3.60 -0.12
C TYR A 452 19.46 3.41 0.78
N ASP A 453 19.25 2.84 1.97
CA ASP A 453 20.31 2.42 2.86
C ASP A 453 20.97 1.10 2.37
N GLU A 454 21.92 0.57 3.13
CA GLU A 454 22.63 -0.68 2.80
C GLU A 454 21.69 -1.90 2.68
N ALA A 455 20.53 -1.84 3.34
CA ALA A 455 19.48 -2.85 3.32
C ALA A 455 18.45 -2.62 2.20
N ALA A 456 18.72 -1.68 1.30
CA ALA A 456 17.81 -1.25 0.24
C ALA A 456 16.45 -0.75 0.76
N ILE A 457 16.39 -0.21 1.99
CA ILE A 457 15.22 0.49 2.51
C ILE A 457 15.34 1.98 2.18
N LEU A 458 14.28 2.56 1.60
CA LEU A 458 14.21 3.99 1.34
C LEU A 458 14.03 4.74 2.66
N VAL A 459 15.08 5.43 3.10
CA VAL A 459 15.13 6.17 4.37
C VAL A 459 15.43 7.65 4.14
N HIS A 460 14.93 8.50 5.04
CA HIS A 460 15.26 9.92 5.00
C HIS A 460 16.45 10.19 5.92
N LYS A 461 17.53 10.73 5.36
CA LYS A 461 18.79 10.95 6.07
C LYS A 461 18.68 11.96 7.23
N TYR A 462 17.72 12.87 7.12
CA TYR A 462 17.60 14.05 7.98
C TYR A 462 16.26 14.07 8.73
N GLY A 463 15.77 12.88 9.09
CA GLY A 463 14.51 12.69 9.82
C GLY A 463 13.27 12.54 8.94
N PRO A 464 12.12 12.14 9.53
CA PRO A 464 10.89 11.93 8.79
C PRO A 464 10.37 13.22 8.16
N HIS A 465 10.04 13.16 6.88
CA HIS A 465 9.46 14.26 6.11
C HIS A 465 8.16 13.77 5.51
N ILE A 466 7.04 14.31 5.98
CA ILE A 466 5.71 13.91 5.53
C ILE A 466 5.09 15.10 4.80
N PHE A 467 4.72 14.91 3.53
CA PHE A 467 4.12 15.99 2.75
C PHE A 467 2.61 16.08 3.02
N HIS A 468 2.17 17.29 3.37
CA HIS A 468 0.79 17.63 3.62
C HIS A 468 0.55 19.09 3.23
N THR A 469 -0.61 19.42 2.68
CA THR A 469 -0.98 20.80 2.36
C THR A 469 -2.48 20.99 2.13
N ASN A 470 -2.95 22.20 2.37
CA ASN A 470 -4.28 22.66 1.95
C ASN A 470 -4.24 23.42 0.60
N SER A 471 -3.07 23.68 0.04
CA SER A 471 -2.91 24.47 -1.19
C SER A 471 -2.96 23.59 -2.44
N GLU A 472 -4.02 23.74 -3.22
CA GLU A 472 -4.16 23.06 -4.51
C GLU A 472 -3.07 23.49 -5.51
N ASP A 473 -2.68 24.77 -5.50
CA ASP A 473 -1.56 25.28 -6.31
C ASP A 473 -0.24 24.53 -6.05
N VAL A 474 0.07 24.26 -4.78
CA VAL A 474 1.29 23.53 -4.40
C VAL A 474 1.20 22.08 -4.86
N VAL A 475 0.04 21.43 -4.68
CA VAL A 475 -0.19 20.06 -5.16
C VAL A 475 -0.04 19.99 -6.67
N ALA A 476 -0.72 20.87 -7.41
CA ALA A 476 -0.68 20.93 -8.87
C ALA A 476 0.76 21.15 -9.37
N TYR A 477 1.50 22.04 -8.72
CA TYR A 477 2.91 22.28 -9.05
C TYR A 477 3.77 21.04 -8.85
N LEU A 478 3.77 20.44 -7.65
CA LEU A 478 4.65 19.30 -7.34
C LEU A 478 4.27 18.02 -8.09
N SER A 479 2.98 17.84 -8.41
CA SER A 479 2.48 16.69 -9.18
C SER A 479 3.06 16.60 -10.59
N ARG A 480 3.68 17.67 -11.10
CA ARG A 480 4.41 17.66 -12.38
C ARG A 480 5.71 16.85 -12.31
N PHE A 481 6.23 16.62 -11.10
CA PHE A 481 7.53 15.99 -10.85
C PHE A 481 7.42 14.69 -10.07
N THR A 482 6.24 14.32 -9.58
CA THR A 482 6.03 13.05 -8.89
C THR A 482 4.58 12.59 -8.99
N ALA A 483 4.40 11.28 -9.06
CA ALA A 483 3.15 10.65 -8.65
C ALA A 483 3.09 10.58 -7.11
N TRP A 484 1.90 10.33 -6.57
CA TRP A 484 1.64 10.37 -5.13
C TRP A 484 1.17 9.03 -4.61
N ARG A 485 1.72 8.62 -3.47
CA ARG A 485 1.17 7.57 -2.60
C ARG A 485 0.28 8.23 -1.54
N PRO A 486 -1.04 7.98 -1.52
CA PRO A 486 -1.89 8.46 -0.43
C PRO A 486 -1.37 7.96 0.92
N TYR A 487 -1.18 8.87 1.87
CA TYR A 487 -0.65 8.52 3.18
C TYR A 487 -1.08 9.54 4.23
N GLU A 488 -1.89 9.10 5.19
CA GLU A 488 -2.28 9.89 6.36
C GLU A 488 -1.41 9.50 7.55
N HIS A 489 -0.61 10.44 8.02
CA HIS A 489 0.35 10.18 9.09
C HIS A 489 -0.35 10.03 10.44
N ARG A 490 0.12 9.09 11.25
CA ARG A 490 -0.35 8.83 12.63
C ARG A 490 0.84 8.68 13.54
N VAL A 491 0.73 9.22 14.75
CA VAL A 491 1.79 9.21 15.76
C VAL A 491 1.22 8.70 17.07
N LEU A 492 2.01 7.88 17.77
CA LEU A 492 1.71 7.47 19.14
C LEU A 492 2.73 8.10 20.09
N ALA A 493 2.31 8.45 21.31
CA ALA A 493 3.18 8.82 22.41
C ALA A 493 3.30 7.65 23.39
N GLN A 494 4.54 7.30 23.77
CA GLN A 494 4.84 6.31 24.81
C GLN A 494 4.74 6.99 26.19
N VAL A 495 3.71 6.65 26.97
CA VAL A 495 3.44 7.21 28.31
C VAL A 495 3.34 6.06 29.30
N GLY A 496 4.39 5.84 30.09
CA GLY A 496 4.51 4.62 30.90
C GLY A 496 4.46 3.39 29.99
N ASP A 497 3.58 2.44 30.31
CA ASP A 497 3.34 1.23 29.50
C ASP A 497 2.34 1.45 28.35
N LEU A 498 1.72 2.63 28.26
CA LEU A 498 0.70 2.94 27.26
C LEU A 498 1.31 3.56 26.00
N ARG A 499 0.72 3.22 24.85
CA ARG A 499 0.94 3.91 23.57
C ARG A 499 -0.35 4.60 23.16
N LEU A 500 -0.35 5.93 23.21
CA LEU A 500 -1.56 6.73 23.08
C LEU A 500 -1.50 7.63 21.84
N PRO A 501 -2.63 7.86 21.13
CA PRO A 501 -2.65 8.78 20.01
C PRO A 501 -2.13 10.18 20.38
N ILE A 502 -1.35 10.78 19.47
CA ILE A 502 -1.05 12.21 19.51
C ILE A 502 -1.29 12.78 18.10
N PRO A 503 -2.11 13.85 17.93
CA PRO A 503 -2.66 14.75 18.96
C PRO A 503 -3.63 14.10 19.95
N ILE A 504 -3.68 14.63 21.17
CA ILE A 504 -4.59 14.15 22.23
C ILE A 504 -6.02 14.23 21.71
N ASN A 505 -6.73 13.11 21.78
CA ASN A 505 -8.11 12.96 21.30
C ASN A 505 -8.94 12.12 22.29
N ARG A 506 -10.23 11.85 22.00
CA ARG A 506 -11.08 11.08 22.92
C ARG A 506 -10.54 9.68 23.23
N THR A 507 -9.95 8.99 22.24
CA THR A 507 -9.29 7.70 22.45
C THR A 507 -8.13 7.80 23.43
N THR A 508 -7.36 8.88 23.35
CA THR A 508 -6.26 9.18 24.29
C THR A 508 -6.78 9.35 25.71
N LEU A 509 -7.84 10.14 25.88
CA LEU A 509 -8.43 10.41 27.19
C LEU A 509 -9.03 9.14 27.82
N ASN A 510 -9.81 8.38 27.04
CA ASN A 510 -10.41 7.14 27.51
C ASN A 510 -9.36 6.12 27.96
N ALA A 511 -8.28 5.94 27.18
CA ALA A 511 -7.22 5.00 27.50
C ALA A 511 -6.33 5.45 28.67
N LEU A 512 -5.97 6.74 28.73
CA LEU A 512 -5.10 7.27 29.81
C LEU A 512 -5.79 7.23 31.17
N TYR A 513 -7.08 7.60 31.23
CA TYR A 513 -7.82 7.70 32.47
C TYR A 513 -8.69 6.49 32.78
N ASN A 514 -8.73 5.49 31.90
CA ASN A 514 -9.62 4.33 31.99
C ASN A 514 -11.09 4.74 32.17
N ILE A 515 -11.57 5.62 31.28
CA ILE A 515 -12.94 6.15 31.25
C ILE A 515 -13.60 5.88 29.90
N ASP A 516 -14.92 6.04 29.82
CA ASP A 516 -15.71 5.79 28.61
C ASP A 516 -16.48 7.04 28.16
N LEU A 517 -15.75 8.05 27.67
CA LEU A 517 -16.36 9.21 27.02
C LEU A 517 -16.89 8.74 25.65
N THR A 518 -18.19 8.93 25.42
CA THR A 518 -18.91 8.44 24.24
C THR A 518 -19.17 9.52 23.20
N SER A 519 -19.07 10.80 23.57
CA SER A 519 -19.34 11.95 22.68
C SER A 519 -18.27 13.04 22.71
N ASP A 520 -18.24 13.87 21.66
CA ASP A 520 -17.33 15.02 21.56
C ASP A 520 -17.62 16.06 22.66
N ALA A 521 -18.89 16.21 23.06
CA ALA A 521 -19.31 17.11 24.13
C ALA A 521 -18.80 16.67 25.50
N GLU A 522 -18.79 15.37 25.78
CA GLU A 522 -18.23 14.81 27.01
C GLU A 522 -16.73 15.01 27.08
N ALA A 523 -16.00 14.78 25.98
CA ALA A 523 -14.57 15.05 25.90
C ALA A 523 -14.25 16.55 26.05
N ALA A 524 -15.05 17.43 25.43
CA ALA A 524 -14.89 18.88 25.57
C ALA A 524 -15.05 19.32 27.04
N ARG A 525 -16.08 18.83 27.73
CA ARG A 525 -16.28 19.11 29.16
C ARG A 525 -15.14 18.58 30.01
N PHE A 526 -14.70 17.34 29.75
CA PHE A 526 -13.59 16.72 30.47
C PHE A 526 -12.29 17.55 30.41
N LEU A 527 -12.00 18.13 29.25
CA LEU A 527 -10.85 19.02 29.04
C LEU A 527 -11.07 20.39 29.68
N ALA A 528 -12.26 20.98 29.51
CA ALA A 528 -12.61 22.29 30.07
C ALA A 528 -12.53 22.31 31.60
N ASP A 529 -12.95 21.23 32.27
CA ASP A 529 -12.88 21.09 33.74
C ASP A 529 -11.44 21.06 34.27
N ARG A 530 -10.45 20.79 33.39
CA ARG A 530 -9.01 20.75 33.72
C ARG A 530 -8.23 21.95 33.22
N ALA A 531 -8.76 22.67 32.24
CA ALA A 531 -8.11 23.81 31.63
C ALA A 531 -7.83 24.89 32.69
N GLU A 532 -6.64 25.49 32.65
CA GLU A 532 -6.28 26.61 33.54
C GLU A 532 -6.20 27.91 32.70
N PRO A 533 -7.22 28.80 32.78
CA PRO A 533 -7.26 30.00 31.95
C PRO A 533 -6.01 30.86 32.08
N CYS A 534 -5.45 31.27 30.93
CA CYS A 534 -4.29 32.15 30.84
C CYS A 534 -4.66 33.36 29.96
N ASP A 535 -4.70 34.56 30.53
CA ASP A 535 -4.93 35.80 29.77
C ASP A 535 -3.88 36.87 30.14
N PRO A 536 -3.01 37.31 29.21
CA PRO A 536 -2.90 36.82 27.83
C PRO A 536 -2.05 35.55 27.72
N VAL A 537 -2.37 34.69 26.75
CA VAL A 537 -1.53 33.53 26.34
C VAL A 537 -0.25 34.03 25.67
N LYS A 538 0.90 33.89 26.33
CA LYS A 538 2.20 34.38 25.83
C LYS A 538 3.13 33.25 25.38
N THR A 539 3.15 32.15 26.12
CA THR A 539 4.17 31.11 25.99
C THR A 539 3.62 29.80 25.42
N SER A 540 4.50 28.89 25.03
CA SER A 540 4.12 27.53 24.62
C SER A 540 3.49 26.72 25.76
N ARG A 541 3.89 26.97 27.02
CA ARG A 541 3.24 26.39 28.21
C ARG A 541 1.79 26.88 28.32
N ASP A 542 1.57 28.18 28.19
CA ASP A 542 0.26 28.81 28.37
C ASP A 542 -0.77 28.22 27.39
N VAL A 543 -0.38 28.03 26.12
CA VAL A 543 -1.26 27.47 25.07
C VAL A 543 -1.83 26.11 25.46
N VAL A 544 -0.98 25.24 26.02
CA VAL A 544 -1.36 23.86 26.32
C VAL A 544 -2.18 23.84 27.61
N ILE A 545 -1.67 24.46 28.68
CA ILE A 545 -2.32 24.46 29.98
C ILE A 545 -3.71 25.12 29.92
N SER A 546 -3.87 26.19 29.13
CA SER A 546 -5.17 26.85 28.95
C SER A 546 -6.20 26.03 28.20
N GLN A 547 -5.83 24.90 27.61
CA GLN A 547 -6.73 24.01 26.86
C GLN A 547 -6.95 22.68 27.57
N ILE A 548 -5.91 22.11 28.19
CA ILE A 548 -5.93 20.72 28.69
C ILE A 548 -5.46 20.57 30.14
N GLY A 549 -5.05 21.66 30.79
CA GLY A 549 -4.59 21.65 32.18
C GLY A 549 -3.14 21.19 32.38
N ALA A 550 -2.60 21.42 33.59
CA ALA A 550 -1.22 21.08 33.90
C ALA A 550 -0.91 19.57 33.82
N GLU A 551 -1.83 18.69 34.18
CA GLU A 551 -1.57 17.24 34.19
C GLU A 551 -1.22 16.72 32.79
N LEU A 552 -2.11 16.91 31.82
CA LEU A 552 -1.88 16.48 30.43
C LEU A 552 -0.70 17.21 29.78
N TYR A 553 -0.48 18.48 30.15
CA TYR A 553 0.71 19.22 29.73
C TYR A 553 2.01 18.51 30.18
N ARG A 554 2.13 18.13 31.47
CA ARG A 554 3.33 17.45 31.99
C ARG A 554 3.52 16.09 31.31
N THR A 555 2.42 15.36 31.10
CA THR A 555 2.43 14.02 30.50
C THR A 555 2.89 14.00 29.04
N PHE A 556 2.42 14.93 28.21
CA PHE A 556 2.65 14.86 26.76
C PHE A 556 3.60 15.93 26.20
N PHE A 557 3.71 17.09 26.84
CA PHE A 557 4.37 18.25 26.24
C PHE A 557 5.64 18.69 26.98
N GLU A 558 5.64 18.72 28.31
CA GLU A 558 6.73 19.31 29.09
C GLU A 558 8.09 18.66 28.80
N GLY A 559 8.22 17.36 29.09
CA GLY A 559 9.46 16.62 28.88
C GLY A 559 9.85 16.54 27.40
N TYR A 560 8.87 16.34 26.50
CA TYR A 560 9.13 16.31 25.06
C TYR A 560 9.74 17.63 24.56
N THR A 561 9.17 18.75 24.98
CA THR A 561 9.58 20.08 24.55
C THR A 561 10.95 20.44 25.13
N ARG A 562 11.21 20.11 26.40
CA ARG A 562 12.54 20.29 27.02
C ARG A 562 13.62 19.51 26.28
N LYS A 563 13.37 18.24 25.94
CA LYS A 563 14.30 17.46 25.11
C LYS A 563 14.49 18.09 23.73
N GLN A 564 13.40 18.40 23.04
CA GLN A 564 13.44 18.92 21.68
C GLN A 564 14.17 20.27 21.58
N TRP A 565 13.95 21.17 22.52
CA TRP A 565 14.43 22.56 22.44
C TRP A 565 15.57 22.89 23.39
N GLY A 566 15.82 22.08 24.42
CA GLY A 566 16.74 22.40 25.51
C GLY A 566 16.28 23.60 26.35
N LEU A 567 14.98 23.91 26.32
CA LEU A 567 14.36 25.08 26.95
C LEU A 567 13.04 24.66 27.59
N ASP A 568 12.65 25.34 28.67
CA ASP A 568 11.33 25.15 29.24
C ASP A 568 10.25 25.71 28.29
N PRO A 569 9.05 25.09 28.18
CA PRO A 569 7.98 25.61 27.33
C PRO A 569 7.52 27.04 27.70
N SER A 570 7.79 27.51 28.92
CA SER A 570 7.56 28.90 29.32
C SER A 570 8.53 29.91 28.69
N GLU A 571 9.65 29.45 28.14
CA GLU A 571 10.67 30.28 27.46
C GLU A 571 10.48 30.33 25.94
N LEU A 572 9.51 29.60 25.41
CA LEU A 572 9.23 29.49 23.98
C LEU A 572 7.98 30.27 23.59
N ASP A 573 8.01 30.88 22.40
CA ASP A 573 6.82 31.53 21.83
C ASP A 573 5.65 30.53 21.68
N ARG A 574 4.42 31.01 21.87
CA ARG A 574 3.18 30.21 21.74
C ARG A 574 3.06 29.39 20.45
N SER A 575 3.72 29.81 19.37
CA SER A 575 3.64 29.14 18.06
C SER A 575 4.30 27.75 18.02
N VAL A 576 5.13 27.37 18.99
CA VAL A 576 5.80 26.05 18.99
C VAL A 576 4.81 24.93 19.30
N THR A 577 4.10 24.99 20.44
CA THR A 577 3.15 23.95 20.87
C THR A 577 1.78 24.06 20.21
N ALA A 578 1.39 25.25 19.72
CA ALA A 578 0.14 25.46 18.99
C ALA A 578 0.00 24.61 17.70
N ARG A 579 1.09 23.97 17.25
CA ARG A 579 1.11 23.10 16.07
C ARG A 579 0.46 21.72 16.32
N ILE A 580 0.27 21.32 17.57
CA ILE A 580 -0.36 20.04 17.94
C ILE A 580 -1.64 20.35 18.73
N PRO A 581 -2.78 20.62 18.07
CA PRO A 581 -4.02 20.96 18.73
C PRO A 581 -4.70 19.73 19.35
N THR A 582 -5.30 19.90 20.52
CA THR A 582 -6.12 18.86 21.16
C THR A 582 -7.46 18.72 20.44
N ARG A 583 -8.00 17.50 20.44
CA ARG A 583 -9.26 17.12 19.79
C ARG A 583 -10.23 16.49 20.78
N THR A 584 -11.51 16.58 20.46
CA THR A 584 -12.61 15.97 21.24
C THR A 584 -13.23 14.75 20.55
N ASN A 585 -12.94 14.55 19.26
CA ASN A 585 -13.35 13.38 18.49
C ASN A 585 -12.31 12.25 18.59
N THR A 586 -12.45 11.19 17.79
CA THR A 586 -11.54 10.04 17.74
C THR A 586 -10.56 10.08 16.57
N ASP A 587 -10.45 11.20 15.86
CA ASP A 587 -9.52 11.34 14.73
C ASP A 587 -8.07 11.33 15.25
N ASP A 588 -7.29 10.36 14.81
CA ASP A 588 -5.91 10.11 15.22
C ASP A 588 -4.86 10.56 14.20
N ARG A 589 -5.29 11.15 13.07
CA ARG A 589 -4.37 11.64 12.03
C ARG A 589 -3.54 12.78 12.58
N TYR A 590 -2.24 12.82 12.33
CA TYR A 590 -1.38 13.87 12.84
C TYR A 590 -1.65 15.23 12.16
N PHE A 591 -1.98 15.19 10.86
CA PHE A 591 -2.35 16.36 10.06
C PHE A 591 -3.81 16.30 9.64
N LEU A 592 -4.45 17.46 9.49
CA LEU A 592 -5.84 17.60 9.02
C LEU A 592 -5.92 18.31 7.65
N ASP A 593 -4.77 18.53 7.01
CA ASP A 593 -4.71 19.06 5.65
C ASP A 593 -5.46 18.15 4.67
N ARG A 594 -6.12 18.78 3.69
CA ARG A 594 -6.92 18.07 2.67
C ARG A 594 -6.09 17.11 1.81
N PHE A 595 -4.85 17.50 1.50
CA PHE A 595 -3.94 16.67 0.72
C PHE A 595 -2.82 16.12 1.61
N GLN A 596 -2.77 14.79 1.75
CA GLN A 596 -1.73 14.08 2.51
C GLN A 596 -1.24 12.90 1.67
N ALA A 597 0.01 12.96 1.24
CA ALA A 597 0.60 11.95 0.39
C ALA A 597 2.12 12.02 0.43
N MET A 598 2.77 10.90 0.09
CA MET A 598 4.22 10.81 -0.07
C MET A 598 4.57 10.75 -1.56
N PRO A 599 5.70 11.32 -2.01
CA PRO A 599 6.19 11.09 -3.37
C PRO A 599 6.36 9.59 -3.63
N LEU A 600 5.76 9.06 -4.71
CA LEU A 600 5.71 7.63 -4.97
C LEU A 600 7.10 6.98 -5.04
N ASP A 601 8.06 7.69 -5.64
CA ASP A 601 9.44 7.21 -5.85
C ASP A 601 10.45 7.87 -4.89
N GLY A 602 9.97 8.51 -3.82
CA GLY A 602 10.81 9.30 -2.91
C GLY A 602 11.04 10.74 -3.36
N TYR A 603 11.48 11.58 -2.41
CA TYR A 603 11.76 13.00 -2.61
C TYR A 603 12.92 13.22 -3.56
N THR A 604 14.02 12.46 -3.44
CA THR A 604 15.20 12.65 -4.30
C THR A 604 14.82 12.52 -5.77
N ARG A 605 14.01 11.53 -6.16
CA ARG A 605 13.52 11.38 -7.54
C ARG A 605 12.65 12.54 -8.00
N MET A 606 11.85 13.12 -7.12
CA MET A 606 11.09 14.34 -7.41
C MET A 606 12.04 15.52 -7.67
N PHE A 607 13.07 15.72 -6.84
CA PHE A 607 14.05 16.79 -7.01
C PHE A 607 14.90 16.62 -8.28
N GLU A 608 15.30 15.40 -8.62
CA GLU A 608 15.98 15.10 -9.88
C GLU A 608 15.15 15.55 -11.09
N ARG A 609 13.85 15.25 -11.09
CA ARG A 609 12.92 15.68 -12.15
C ARG A 609 12.71 17.19 -12.17
N MET A 610 12.64 17.85 -11.00
CA MET A 610 12.55 19.32 -10.92
C MET A 610 13.77 20.01 -11.51
N LEU A 611 14.98 19.47 -11.27
CA LEU A 611 16.24 20.08 -11.71
C LEU A 611 16.71 19.58 -13.08
N ASN A 612 15.99 18.64 -13.71
CA ASN A 612 16.32 18.12 -15.03
C ASN A 612 15.85 19.06 -16.14
N HIS A 613 16.62 20.12 -16.38
CA HIS A 613 16.37 21.10 -17.43
C HIS A 613 17.70 21.61 -18.01
N ASP A 614 17.76 21.82 -19.33
CA ASP A 614 19.02 22.19 -20.02
C ASP A 614 19.64 23.50 -19.52
N ASN A 615 18.80 24.44 -19.07
CA ASN A 615 19.25 25.70 -18.48
C ASN A 615 19.66 25.62 -17.00
N ILE A 616 19.56 24.46 -16.34
CA ILE A 616 19.91 24.31 -14.93
C ILE A 616 21.23 23.54 -14.82
N THR A 617 22.23 24.17 -14.22
CA THR A 617 23.47 23.52 -13.77
C THR A 617 23.39 23.27 -12.27
N VAL A 618 23.69 22.06 -11.81
CA VAL A 618 23.69 21.71 -10.38
C VAL A 618 25.11 21.35 -9.93
N MET A 619 25.58 21.98 -8.84
CA MET A 619 26.87 21.74 -8.20
C MET A 619 26.68 21.40 -6.72
N VAL A 620 26.70 20.10 -6.40
CA VAL A 620 26.68 19.60 -5.02
C VAL A 620 28.10 19.48 -4.45
N GLY A 621 28.24 19.44 -3.13
CA GLY A 621 29.54 19.43 -2.44
C GLY A 621 30.33 20.73 -2.61
N THR A 622 29.66 21.84 -2.91
CA THR A 622 30.28 23.14 -3.18
C THR A 622 29.70 24.20 -2.25
N ASP A 623 30.53 24.79 -1.39
CA ASP A 623 30.09 25.88 -0.53
C ASP A 623 29.98 27.19 -1.32
N PHE A 624 29.00 28.02 -0.96
CA PHE A 624 28.84 29.36 -1.53
C PHE A 624 30.05 30.27 -1.27
N ALA A 625 30.77 30.07 -0.16
CA ALA A 625 31.99 30.79 0.15
C ALA A 625 33.13 30.49 -0.84
N ASP A 626 33.15 29.28 -1.42
CA ASP A 626 34.20 28.84 -2.33
C ASP A 626 33.99 29.29 -3.78
N LEU A 627 32.80 29.79 -4.10
CA LEU A 627 32.49 30.32 -5.42
C LEU A 627 33.11 31.71 -5.61
N ARG A 628 33.85 31.92 -6.71
CA ARG A 628 34.27 33.26 -7.14
C ARG A 628 33.03 34.03 -7.60
N ARG A 629 32.49 34.85 -6.69
CA ARG A 629 31.18 35.50 -6.86
C ARG A 629 31.17 36.57 -7.95
N GLU A 630 32.27 37.28 -8.12
CA GLU A 630 32.38 38.35 -9.12
C GLU A 630 32.14 37.76 -10.52
N SER A 631 31.16 38.32 -11.23
CA SER A 631 30.76 37.95 -12.61
C SER A 631 30.16 36.56 -12.83
N LEU A 632 29.83 35.79 -11.77
CA LEU A 632 29.24 34.45 -11.94
C LEU A 632 27.76 34.48 -12.34
N ALA A 633 26.98 35.39 -11.74
CA ALA A 633 25.58 35.60 -12.09
C ALA A 633 25.11 37.04 -11.85
N ASP A 634 24.06 37.45 -12.57
CA ASP A 634 23.47 38.79 -12.43
C ASP A 634 22.70 38.97 -11.10
N HIS A 635 22.08 37.90 -10.59
CA HIS A 635 21.29 37.93 -9.35
C HIS A 635 21.50 36.66 -8.51
N THR A 636 21.60 36.80 -7.19
CA THR A 636 21.74 35.66 -6.26
C THR A 636 20.44 35.41 -5.49
N ILE A 637 20.05 34.14 -5.37
CA ILE A 637 19.00 33.66 -4.47
C ILE A 637 19.66 32.85 -3.37
N PHE A 638 19.57 33.34 -2.13
CA PHE A 638 20.22 32.73 -0.99
C PHE A 638 19.22 32.05 -0.06
N THR A 639 19.41 30.75 0.20
CA THR A 639 18.50 29.95 1.04
C THR A 639 19.12 29.41 2.33
N GLY A 640 20.42 29.63 2.53
CA GLY A 640 21.17 29.27 3.74
C GLY A 640 20.90 30.20 4.94
N PRO A 641 21.63 30.03 6.06
CA PRO A 641 21.50 30.90 7.24
C PRO A 641 21.84 32.35 6.91
N ILE A 642 20.90 33.26 7.17
CA ILE A 642 21.04 34.68 6.81
C ILE A 642 22.20 35.37 7.56
N ASP A 643 22.46 34.97 8.79
CA ASP A 643 23.56 35.48 9.60
C ASP A 643 24.92 35.06 9.03
N GLU A 644 25.05 33.83 8.55
CA GLU A 644 26.26 33.32 7.88
C GLU A 644 26.58 34.13 6.62
N TYR A 645 25.57 34.48 5.81
CA TYR A 645 25.75 35.32 4.61
C TYR A 645 26.43 36.66 4.93
N PHE A 646 26.05 37.28 6.06
CA PHE A 646 26.61 38.57 6.50
C PHE A 646 27.81 38.42 7.45
N GLY A 647 28.44 37.24 7.50
CA GLY A 647 29.62 37.00 8.33
C GLY A 647 29.36 37.15 9.83
N HIS A 648 28.13 36.88 10.28
CA HIS A 648 27.67 36.99 11.66
C HIS A 648 27.89 38.38 12.29
N CYS A 649 27.77 39.45 11.51
CA CYS A 649 28.09 40.82 11.95
C CYS A 649 27.30 41.32 13.17
N PHE A 650 26.11 40.76 13.45
CA PHE A 650 25.31 41.04 14.65
C PHE A 650 25.32 39.90 15.69
N GLY A 651 26.14 38.86 15.47
CA GLY A 651 26.15 37.62 16.24
C GLY A 651 25.41 36.47 15.53
N ARG A 652 25.61 35.24 16.03
CA ARG A 652 25.01 34.03 15.44
C ARG A 652 23.52 33.92 15.78
N LEU A 653 22.70 33.61 14.78
CA LEU A 653 21.28 33.30 15.01
C LEU A 653 21.16 31.90 15.63
N PRO A 654 20.38 31.74 16.72
CA PRO A 654 20.24 30.42 17.35
C PRO A 654 19.39 29.45 16.53
N TYR A 655 19.97 28.31 16.15
CA TYR A 655 19.25 27.22 15.52
C TYR A 655 19.31 25.97 16.39
N ARG A 656 18.22 25.20 16.42
CA ARG A 656 18.23 23.85 16.96
C ARG A 656 18.71 22.87 15.90
N SER A 657 19.58 21.96 16.30
CA SER A 657 20.08 20.87 15.48
C SER A 657 19.48 19.52 15.88
N LEU A 658 19.70 18.51 15.06
CA LEU A 658 19.28 17.13 15.28
C LEU A 658 20.41 16.16 14.90
N LYS A 659 20.52 15.08 15.65
CA LYS A 659 21.33 13.91 15.32
C LYS A 659 20.41 12.70 15.14
N PHE A 660 20.67 11.93 14.09
CA PHE A 660 19.94 10.70 13.78
C PHE A 660 20.85 9.49 13.95
N THR A 661 20.35 8.46 14.61
CA THR A 661 20.98 7.14 14.64
C THR A 661 20.08 6.18 13.90
N HIS A 662 20.56 5.60 12.80
CA HIS A 662 19.80 4.67 11.97
C HIS A 662 20.11 3.23 12.36
N GLU A 663 19.08 2.39 12.37
CA GLU A 663 19.21 0.96 12.65
C GLU A 663 18.37 0.17 11.65
N THR A 664 18.81 -1.05 11.34
CA THR A 664 18.10 -2.00 10.49
C THR A 664 17.84 -3.28 11.28
N HIS A 665 16.61 -3.81 11.17
CA HIS A 665 16.17 -4.99 11.91
C HIS A 665 15.63 -6.06 10.95
N ASP A 666 15.95 -7.31 11.24
CA ASP A 666 15.53 -8.50 10.48
C ASP A 666 14.08 -8.89 10.78
N VAL A 667 13.17 -7.92 10.67
CA VAL A 667 11.73 -8.09 10.80
C VAL A 667 11.01 -7.19 9.79
N PRO A 668 9.86 -7.61 9.24
CA PRO A 668 9.14 -6.77 8.27
C PRO A 668 8.60 -5.47 8.88
N ARG A 669 8.29 -5.46 10.17
CA ARG A 669 7.76 -4.28 10.86
C ARG A 669 8.13 -4.29 12.34
N LEU A 670 8.63 -3.16 12.85
CA LEU A 670 9.02 -2.99 14.25
C LEU A 670 8.00 -2.16 15.04
N LEU A 671 7.42 -1.13 14.42
CA LEU A 671 6.52 -0.18 15.07
C LEU A 671 5.08 -0.34 14.57
N PRO A 672 4.06 -0.12 15.42
CA PRO A 672 2.66 -0.16 15.03
C PRO A 672 2.25 1.03 14.13
N VAL A 673 3.01 2.12 14.18
CA VAL A 673 2.83 3.34 13.37
C VAL A 673 4.19 3.86 12.93
N ALA A 674 4.21 4.80 11.99
CA ALA A 674 5.44 5.36 11.46
C ALA A 674 6.32 6.04 12.51
N VAL A 675 5.73 6.72 13.50
CA VAL A 675 6.48 7.46 14.52
C VAL A 675 5.92 7.20 15.90
N ILE A 676 6.81 6.87 16.85
CA ILE A 676 6.52 6.87 18.28
C ILE A 676 7.30 8.01 18.94
N ASN A 677 6.59 8.93 19.56
CA ASN A 677 7.14 9.97 20.43
C ASN A 677 7.37 9.43 21.83
N TYR A 678 8.44 9.90 22.48
CA TYR A 678 8.77 9.56 23.86
C TYR A 678 8.78 10.86 24.68
N PRO A 679 7.69 11.25 25.34
CA PRO A 679 7.66 12.52 26.09
C PRO A 679 8.51 12.53 27.35
N SER A 680 8.74 11.37 28.00
CA SER A 680 9.53 11.30 29.24
C SER A 680 10.97 11.78 29.04
N GLU A 681 11.47 12.57 29.99
CA GLU A 681 12.87 13.04 30.02
C GLU A 681 13.87 11.91 30.28
N ASP A 682 13.43 10.79 30.85
CA ASP A 682 14.28 9.61 31.11
C ASP A 682 14.73 8.90 29.82
N VAL A 683 14.05 9.19 28.69
CA VAL A 683 14.40 8.65 27.37
C VAL A 683 15.20 9.71 26.61
N PRO A 684 16.45 9.44 26.18
CA PRO A 684 17.32 10.47 25.63
C PRO A 684 16.92 10.97 24.23
N TYR A 685 16.29 10.13 23.41
CA TYR A 685 15.75 10.53 22.11
C TYR A 685 14.32 11.08 22.24
N THR A 686 13.91 11.92 21.28
CA THR A 686 12.55 12.49 21.24
C THR A 686 11.56 11.54 20.60
N ARG A 687 11.97 10.83 19.53
CA ARG A 687 11.11 9.92 18.78
C ARG A 687 11.90 8.86 18.02
N VAL A 688 11.19 7.79 17.66
CA VAL A 688 11.65 6.73 16.76
C VAL A 688 10.76 6.72 15.52
N THR A 689 11.37 6.62 14.35
CA THR A 689 10.67 6.58 13.05
C THR A 689 10.94 5.26 12.35
N GLU A 690 9.91 4.61 11.80
CA GLU A 690 10.03 3.48 10.87
C GLU A 690 9.60 3.88 9.45
N TYR A 691 10.54 3.89 8.52
CA TYR A 691 10.37 4.55 7.22
C TYR A 691 9.41 3.84 6.27
N LYS A 692 9.28 2.51 6.36
CA LYS A 692 8.39 1.73 5.48
C LYS A 692 6.92 2.10 5.61
N HIS A 693 6.49 2.58 6.78
CA HIS A 693 5.14 3.15 6.93
C HIS A 693 4.94 4.39 6.05
N LEU A 694 5.97 5.24 5.95
CA LEU A 694 5.97 6.46 5.15
C LEU A 694 6.04 6.14 3.64
N THR A 695 6.96 5.26 3.24
CA THR A 695 7.21 4.98 1.81
C THR A 695 6.23 3.97 1.23
N GLY A 696 5.65 3.09 2.06
CA GLY A 696 4.85 1.96 1.60
C GLY A 696 5.68 0.83 0.98
N GLN A 697 7.00 0.89 1.14
CA GLN A 697 7.91 -0.11 0.62
C GLN A 697 7.67 -1.46 1.31
N VAL A 698 7.41 -2.48 0.51
CA VAL A 698 7.34 -3.87 0.96
C VAL A 698 8.75 -4.43 1.00
N HIS A 699 9.15 -4.99 2.14
CA HIS A 699 10.48 -5.57 2.32
C HIS A 699 10.47 -6.55 3.52
N PRO A 700 11.26 -7.65 3.51
CA PRO A 700 11.30 -8.59 4.63
C PRO A 700 11.97 -8.02 5.90
N ILE A 701 12.78 -6.96 5.74
CA ILE A 701 13.45 -6.26 6.85
C ILE A 701 12.97 -4.80 6.92
N THR A 702 13.30 -4.11 8.01
CA THR A 702 12.88 -2.72 8.23
C THR A 702 14.03 -1.87 8.75
N SER A 703 13.99 -0.58 8.41
CA SER A 703 14.95 0.41 8.92
C SER A 703 14.23 1.51 9.68
N ILE A 704 14.83 1.90 10.81
CA ILE A 704 14.34 2.93 11.70
C ILE A 704 15.38 4.02 11.92
N SER A 705 14.96 5.13 12.53
CA SER A 705 15.89 6.09 13.12
C SER A 705 15.42 6.62 14.46
N TYR A 706 16.39 6.83 15.35
CA TYR A 706 16.25 7.54 16.60
C TYR A 706 16.65 9.01 16.40
N GLU A 707 15.80 9.93 16.84
CA GLU A 707 16.05 11.38 16.75
C GLU A 707 16.50 11.94 18.11
N TYR A 708 17.67 12.58 18.12
CA TYR A 708 18.23 13.27 19.28
C TYR A 708 18.36 14.76 18.98
N ALA A 709 17.75 15.59 19.80
CA ALA A 709 17.90 17.03 19.66
C ALA A 709 19.28 17.50 20.13
N SER A 710 19.87 18.44 19.40
CA SER A 710 21.23 18.94 19.65
C SER A 710 21.28 20.47 19.59
N ALA A 711 22.17 21.06 20.39
CA ALA A 711 22.50 22.49 20.30
C ALA A 711 23.53 22.77 19.19
N GLU A 712 24.28 21.75 18.77
CA GLU A 712 25.37 21.86 17.79
C GLU A 712 25.09 20.99 16.56
N GLY A 713 25.54 21.46 15.39
CA GLY A 713 25.40 20.76 14.10
C GLY A 713 24.66 21.59 13.06
N GLU A 714 24.14 20.91 12.04
CA GLU A 714 23.37 21.52 10.94
C GLU A 714 22.14 22.27 11.48
N PRO A 715 21.81 23.47 10.96
CA PRO A 715 20.63 24.22 11.42
C PRO A 715 19.33 23.61 10.86
N TYR A 716 18.48 23.07 11.73
CA TYR A 716 17.18 22.50 11.34
C TYR A 716 16.01 23.43 11.65
N TYR A 717 15.98 23.99 12.85
CA TYR A 717 14.87 24.79 13.35
C TYR A 717 15.35 26.15 13.87
N PRO A 718 14.80 27.27 13.38
CA PRO A 718 14.90 28.54 14.08
C PRO A 718 14.33 28.39 15.50
N ILE A 719 14.98 28.99 16.51
CA ILE A 719 14.43 29.02 17.88
C ILE A 719 13.57 30.28 18.03
N PRO A 720 12.23 30.17 18.06
CA PRO A 720 11.34 31.32 18.07
C PRO A 720 11.23 31.87 19.49
N ARG A 721 12.06 32.88 19.77
CA ARG A 721 12.08 33.68 21.00
C ARG A 721 12.10 35.17 20.65
N PRO A 722 11.57 36.05 21.52
CA PRO A 722 11.58 37.49 21.29
C PRO A 722 12.98 38.06 20.99
N GLU A 723 14.00 37.64 21.73
CA GLU A 723 15.39 38.07 21.53
C GLU A 723 15.97 37.63 20.16
N ASN A 724 15.69 36.39 19.74
CA ASN A 724 16.16 35.86 18.46
C ASN A 724 15.45 36.57 17.29
N GLN A 725 14.17 36.91 17.46
CA GLN A 725 13.42 37.68 16.48
C GLN A 725 13.95 39.12 16.37
N ALA A 726 14.37 39.72 17.48
CA ALA A 726 15.00 41.04 17.47
C ALA A 726 16.34 41.02 16.72
N LEU A 727 17.17 39.98 16.93
CA LEU A 727 18.41 39.77 16.20
C LEU A 727 18.16 39.54 14.69
N TYR A 728 17.20 38.66 14.35
CA TYR A 728 16.85 38.41 12.95
C TYR A 728 16.39 39.69 12.23
N LYS A 729 15.64 40.58 12.90
CA LYS A 729 15.20 41.86 12.29
C LYS A 729 16.38 42.74 11.85
N GLN A 730 17.51 42.70 12.56
CA GLN A 730 18.72 43.45 12.16
C GLN A 730 19.28 42.91 10.85
N TYR A 731 19.37 41.58 10.72
CA TYR A 731 19.76 40.93 9.46
C TYR A 731 18.75 41.14 8.34
N GLU A 732 17.45 41.12 8.64
CA GLU A 732 16.39 41.40 7.65
C GLU A 732 16.52 42.82 7.09
N THR A 733 16.81 43.81 7.93
CA THR A 733 17.06 45.19 7.47
C THR A 733 18.26 45.26 6.53
N LEU A 734 19.36 44.56 6.82
CA LEU A 734 20.54 44.52 5.95
C LEU A 734 20.28 43.77 4.64
N ALA A 735 19.50 42.68 4.69
CA ALA A 735 19.06 41.97 3.49
C ALA A 735 18.25 42.86 2.53
N ARG A 736 17.45 43.80 3.06
CA ARG A 736 16.65 44.74 2.25
C ARG A 736 17.49 45.80 1.54
N THR A 737 18.75 46.01 1.92
CA THR A 737 19.66 46.94 1.22
C THR A 737 20.42 46.28 0.07
N ARG A 738 20.15 45.00 -0.23
CA ARG A 738 20.76 44.24 -1.32
C ARG A 738 19.77 44.09 -2.47
N ASP A 739 20.01 44.80 -3.57
CA ASP A 739 19.18 44.70 -4.77
C ASP A 739 19.54 43.50 -5.66
N ASP A 740 20.76 42.97 -5.49
CA ASP A 740 21.34 41.85 -6.24
C ASP A 740 21.12 40.49 -5.56
N VAL A 741 20.50 40.46 -4.37
CA VAL A 741 20.29 39.22 -3.59
C VAL A 741 18.87 39.12 -3.06
N THR A 742 18.26 37.95 -3.25
CA THR A 742 16.95 37.60 -2.67
C THR A 742 17.10 36.50 -1.63
N PHE A 743 16.64 36.74 -0.39
CA PHE A 743 16.63 35.75 0.67
C PHE A 743 15.28 35.02 0.74
N VAL A 744 15.30 33.69 0.81
CA VAL A 744 14.09 32.85 0.78
C VAL A 744 14.33 31.52 1.50
N GLY A 745 13.25 30.85 1.90
CA GLY A 745 13.32 29.55 2.58
C GLY A 745 13.47 29.67 4.09
N ARG A 746 13.48 28.51 4.75
CA ARG A 746 13.49 28.38 6.21
C ARG A 746 14.64 29.13 6.87
N LEU A 747 15.87 28.90 6.39
CA LEU A 747 17.08 29.47 6.98
C LEU A 747 17.28 30.92 6.55
N GLY A 748 17.10 31.21 5.24
CA GLY A 748 17.26 32.55 4.69
C GLY A 748 16.26 33.58 5.22
N THR A 749 15.13 33.13 5.78
CA THR A 749 14.12 34.02 6.40
C THR A 749 13.86 33.74 7.88
N TYR A 750 14.66 32.86 8.51
CA TYR A 750 14.55 32.49 9.92
C TYR A 750 13.12 32.16 10.38
N LYS A 751 12.39 31.39 9.57
CA LYS A 751 10.97 31.04 9.82
C LYS A 751 10.77 29.55 9.90
N TYR A 752 9.99 29.08 10.88
CA TYR A 752 9.69 27.67 11.05
C TYR A 752 8.60 27.16 10.09
N TYR A 753 8.98 27.00 8.81
CA TYR A 753 8.09 26.53 7.74
C TYR A 753 8.07 25.02 7.51
N ASN A 754 6.90 24.50 7.15
CA ASN A 754 6.69 23.20 6.51
C ASN A 754 7.13 23.21 5.04
N MET A 755 7.19 22.05 4.40
CA MET A 755 7.59 21.92 2.99
C MET A 755 6.68 22.70 2.05
N ASP A 756 5.37 22.56 2.19
CA ASP A 756 4.37 23.23 1.36
C ASP A 756 4.44 24.75 1.47
N GLN A 757 4.68 25.27 2.67
CA GLN A 757 4.86 26.69 2.94
C GLN A 757 6.13 27.24 2.25
N VAL A 758 7.22 26.46 2.22
CA VAL A 758 8.44 26.84 1.48
C VAL A 758 8.20 26.85 -0.02
N VAL A 759 7.47 25.86 -0.55
CA VAL A 759 7.11 25.82 -1.97
C VAL A 759 6.24 27.02 -2.34
N ALA A 760 5.21 27.32 -1.56
CA ALA A 760 4.36 28.49 -1.76
C ALA A 760 5.16 29.80 -1.68
N GLN A 761 6.09 29.94 -0.71
CA GLN A 761 6.98 31.10 -0.60
C GLN A 761 7.87 31.27 -1.83
N ALA A 762 8.42 30.16 -2.35
CA ALA A 762 9.26 30.16 -3.54
C ALA A 762 8.47 30.56 -4.80
N LEU A 763 7.27 30.00 -4.99
CA LEU A 763 6.36 30.38 -6.09
C LEU A 763 5.96 31.86 -6.03
N ALA A 764 5.63 32.38 -4.84
CA ALA A 764 5.33 33.80 -4.66
C ALA A 764 6.54 34.70 -4.92
N THR A 765 7.74 34.24 -4.55
CA THR A 765 8.99 34.96 -4.81
C THR A 765 9.32 35.00 -6.30
N TYR A 766 9.12 33.89 -7.01
CA TYR A 766 9.24 33.85 -8.46
C TYR A 766 8.35 34.88 -9.15
N ARG A 767 7.05 34.95 -8.79
CA ARG A 767 6.11 35.93 -9.34
C ARG A 767 6.64 37.37 -9.17
N ARG A 768 7.12 37.72 -7.98
CA ARG A 768 7.72 39.04 -7.70
C ARG A 768 8.98 39.33 -8.52
N LEU A 769 9.86 38.34 -8.71
CA LEU A 769 11.06 38.49 -9.53
C LEU A 769 10.72 38.72 -11.01
N ARG A 770 9.75 37.97 -11.53
CA ARG A 770 9.25 38.11 -12.90
C ARG A 770 8.65 39.50 -13.13
N ASP A 771 7.79 39.96 -12.22
CA ASP A 771 7.10 41.25 -12.36
C ASP A 771 8.10 42.42 -12.34
N ARG A 772 9.14 42.37 -11.49
CA ARG A 772 10.23 43.36 -11.47
C ARG A 772 10.97 43.45 -12.81
N GLN A 773 11.23 42.32 -13.47
CA GLN A 773 11.89 42.30 -14.78
C GLN A 773 11.01 42.89 -15.88
N VAL A 774 9.69 42.64 -15.84
CA VAL A 774 8.74 43.24 -16.78
C VAL A 774 8.72 44.75 -16.61
N THR A 775 8.58 45.26 -15.38
CA THR A 775 8.56 46.71 -15.11
C THR A 775 9.87 47.40 -15.51
N SER A 776 11.02 46.77 -15.24
CA SER A 776 12.33 47.31 -15.63
C SER A 776 12.51 47.37 -17.15
N ARG A 777 12.01 46.37 -17.91
CA ARG A 777 11.99 46.39 -19.38
C ARG A 777 11.04 47.46 -19.95
N THR A 778 9.87 47.65 -19.34
CA THR A 778 8.91 48.69 -19.77
C THR A 778 9.45 50.10 -19.54
N LEU A 779 10.15 50.33 -18.41
CA LEU A 779 10.79 51.62 -18.11
C LEU A 779 12.02 51.89 -18.98
N ALA A 780 12.82 50.87 -19.31
CA ALA A 780 13.94 51.01 -20.24
C ALA A 780 13.49 51.26 -21.69
N GLY A 781 12.36 50.68 -22.11
CA GLY A 781 11.74 50.96 -23.42
C GLY A 781 11.21 52.39 -23.54
N ALA A 782 10.62 52.93 -22.45
CA ALA A 782 10.10 54.30 -22.42
C ALA A 782 11.16 55.42 -22.30
N GLN A 783 12.45 55.07 -22.15
CA GLN A 783 13.58 56.02 -22.19
C GLN A 783 14.30 56.01 -23.56
N HIS A 784 13.88 55.15 -24.48
CA HIS A 784 14.41 55.06 -25.85
C HIS A 784 13.40 55.41 -26.94
N ASP A 785 12.18 55.80 -26.56
CA ASP A 785 11.21 56.56 -27.37
C ASP A 785 11.18 58.02 -26.87
#